data_AF-A0A8C2CFU6-F1
#
_entry.id   AF-A0A8C2CFU6-F1
#
_cell.length_a   1.000
_cell.length_b   1.000
_cell.length_c   1.000
_cell.angle_alpha   90.00
_cell.angle_beta   90.00
_cell.angle_gamma   90.00
#
_symmetry.space_group_name_H-M   'P 1'
#
loop_
_entity.id
_entity.type
_entity.pdbx_description
1 polymer ?
#
loop_
_entity_poly.entity_id
_entity_poly.type
_entity_poly.pdbx_seq_one_letter_code
_entity_poly.pdbx_strand_id
1 'polypeptide(L)'
;MYFVFENRLSSFCLSGSVSGLTLKLMKTSVIEMLDTLSDDDYVNVARFNEKAYAVVPCFTTLVQANIKNKKIFKEAVMNMQAKGTTDYKTGFQFAFDQLLNTNAPRANCNKMIMMFTDGGEDRAQDIFEKYNWPNKTVRVFTFSVGQHNYDVTPLQWIACANKGYYFEIPSIGAIRINTQEYLDVLGRPMVLAGERAKQVQWTNVYQDALGLGLVITGTMPVFNLTTDGDSKNQLILGVMGVDIALSEIKELTPRYKLGANGYTFAIDPNGYVLLHPNLQPKIINFREPVTLDFLDAELPDRNKEEIRRQMIDGKAGQRRIKTLVKSVDERYIDEVQRTYIWSPVEGTDYSLGLVLPSYSENHIKANLSDQILQVQCKYQRQANAKPCGMMCVFLREYCKDLELSNNNTEFLLNFIALMEKVTPDSKQCEAHRSSTDGGITRVFPKRASDTWEENPEPFNASFYRRSLDNKGYIFRAPYQNDTIGILVSTAVDVTIGSRNLKPAGKIQLHVHLATVMRSLEAVRLSLQDLLCYLIDDGGFLVMSNQKDYMNKIGMFFGEVDATLFYALYNNSFYKRKQSYDYQSVCDPVPSSNTGAAPRGVFVPTIADVLNVAWWTSAAEFVCSSCVTVQTQFYFSNISSSYNILQDCDNCSRLIHARRINNTNLLFVVAEKLSCDSCEIEKLSQVETECILTHKSRYRKGTTTCFDYSVLVSTHPHFHLFIQRNLLEYLQLNVYGGHNELCKPRPQE
;
A
#
# COMPACT_ATOMS: atom_id res chain seq x y z
N MET A 1 -4.99 -11.29 -20.48
CA MET A 1 -4.49 -10.48 -21.60
C MET A 1 -3.06 -10.90 -21.92
N TYR A 2 -2.65 -10.91 -23.19
CA TYR A 2 -1.30 -11.28 -23.61
C TYR A 2 -0.74 -10.28 -24.62
N PHE A 3 0.49 -9.80 -24.42
CA PHE A 3 1.16 -8.87 -25.35
C PHE A 3 2.23 -9.58 -26.17
N VAL A 4 2.21 -9.41 -27.49
CA VAL A 4 3.10 -10.10 -28.45
C VAL A 4 3.88 -9.05 -29.26
N PHE A 5 5.21 -9.03 -29.13
CA PHE A 5 6.10 -8.01 -29.72
C PHE A 5 7.05 -8.54 -30.78
N GLU A 6 7.12 -7.87 -31.93
CA GLU A 6 8.06 -8.17 -33.00
C GLU A 6 9.43 -7.50 -32.81
N ASN A 7 10.53 -8.23 -33.05
CA ASN A 7 11.91 -7.70 -33.02
C ASN A 7 12.70 -8.14 -34.27
N ARG A 8 13.15 -7.17 -35.09
CA ARG A 8 13.92 -7.43 -36.33
C ARG A 8 15.31 -6.76 -36.31
N LEU A 9 16.38 -7.44 -36.77
CA LEU A 9 17.70 -6.87 -37.12
C LEU A 9 18.38 -7.73 -38.21
N SER A 10 18.67 -7.12 -39.35
CA SER A 10 19.60 -7.62 -40.36
C SER A 10 20.83 -6.71 -40.44
N SER A 11 21.96 -7.32 -40.78
CA SER A 11 23.33 -6.77 -40.74
C SER A 11 23.66 -5.96 -42.00
N PHE A 12 24.39 -4.86 -41.77
CA PHE A 12 25.07 -3.93 -42.69
C PHE A 12 24.26 -3.08 -43.71
N CYS A 13 24.20 -1.78 -43.34
CA CYS A 13 23.87 -0.57 -44.09
C CYS A 13 22.44 -0.42 -44.63
N LEU A 14 21.61 0.23 -43.80
CA LEU A 14 20.28 0.81 -44.07
C LEU A 14 19.13 -0.18 -44.38
N SER A 15 18.65 -0.85 -43.32
CA SER A 15 17.21 -1.02 -42.97
C SER A 15 17.07 -1.72 -41.60
N GLY A 16 16.46 -1.18 -40.53
CA GLY A 16 15.86 0.15 -40.32
C GLY A 16 14.34 0.22 -40.08
N SER A 17 13.63 -0.86 -39.71
CA SER A 17 12.14 -0.83 -39.66
C SER A 17 11.53 -0.48 -38.29
N VAL A 18 11.82 -1.27 -37.25
CA VAL A 18 11.36 -1.00 -35.86
C VAL A 18 12.42 -0.26 -35.03
N SER A 19 13.71 -0.34 -35.38
CA SER A 19 14.78 0.31 -34.62
C SER A 19 14.70 1.84 -34.65
N GLY A 20 14.87 2.51 -33.51
CA GLY A 20 14.83 3.98 -33.41
C GLY A 20 13.51 4.49 -32.85
N LEU A 21 12.81 5.36 -33.60
CA LEU A 21 11.57 6.00 -33.14
C LEU A 21 10.43 4.98 -32.94
N THR A 22 10.29 4.01 -33.85
CA THR A 22 9.22 2.99 -33.80
C THR A 22 9.32 2.09 -32.56
N LEU A 23 10.51 1.59 -32.21
CA LEU A 23 10.72 0.80 -30.99
C LEU A 23 10.45 1.64 -29.74
N LYS A 24 10.83 2.92 -29.76
CA LYS A 24 10.51 3.86 -28.67
C LYS A 24 8.99 4.03 -28.53
N LEU A 25 8.26 4.21 -29.64
CA LEU A 25 6.80 4.29 -29.66
C LEU A 25 6.15 3.00 -29.15
N MET A 26 6.63 1.82 -29.57
CA MET A 26 6.12 0.52 -29.10
C MET A 26 6.33 0.35 -27.59
N LYS A 27 7.53 0.64 -27.08
CA LYS A 27 7.82 0.58 -25.64
C LYS A 27 6.89 1.48 -24.84
N THR A 28 6.74 2.73 -25.26
CA THR A 28 5.82 3.67 -24.62
C THR A 28 4.37 3.20 -24.71
N SER A 29 3.95 2.66 -25.87
CA SER A 29 2.58 2.17 -26.06
C SER A 29 2.23 1.03 -25.13
N VAL A 30 3.15 0.09 -24.89
CA VAL A 30 2.90 -0.99 -23.95
C VAL A 30 2.96 -0.54 -22.50
N ILE A 31 3.81 0.43 -22.16
CA ILE A 31 3.79 1.02 -20.82
C ILE A 31 2.43 1.68 -20.55
N GLU A 32 1.92 2.48 -21.48
CA GLU A 32 0.60 3.12 -21.38
C GLU A 32 -0.54 2.08 -21.38
N MET A 33 -0.39 0.99 -22.14
CA MET A 33 -1.37 -0.10 -22.14
C MET A 33 -1.38 -0.88 -20.82
N LEU A 34 -0.21 -1.14 -20.22
CA LEU A 34 -0.11 -1.74 -18.89
C LEU A 34 -0.79 -0.85 -17.84
N ASP A 35 -0.76 0.47 -18.02
CA ASP A 35 -1.47 1.41 -17.13
C ASP A 35 -2.99 1.34 -17.21
N THR A 36 -3.55 0.82 -18.32
CA THR A 36 -4.99 0.54 -18.41
C THR A 36 -5.43 -0.69 -17.62
N LEU A 37 -4.49 -1.55 -17.19
CA LEU A 37 -4.80 -2.79 -16.50
C LEU A 37 -5.03 -2.58 -15.01
N SER A 38 -6.05 -3.26 -14.50
CA SER A 38 -6.44 -3.30 -13.10
C SER A 38 -5.87 -4.52 -12.37
N ASP A 39 -6.03 -4.55 -11.04
CA ASP A 39 -5.63 -5.70 -10.22
C ASP A 39 -6.41 -6.99 -10.52
N ASP A 40 -7.60 -6.93 -11.10
CA ASP A 40 -8.37 -8.12 -11.49
C ASP A 40 -7.90 -8.72 -12.82
N ASP A 41 -7.07 -7.96 -13.56
CA ASP A 41 -6.52 -8.39 -14.84
C ASP A 41 -5.27 -9.24 -14.66
N TYR A 42 -5.12 -10.22 -15.55
CA TYR A 42 -3.95 -11.08 -15.63
C TYR A 42 -3.24 -10.87 -16.96
N VAL A 43 -1.94 -10.63 -16.88
CA VAL A 43 -1.10 -10.21 -18.00
C VAL A 43 0.21 -11.00 -18.04
N ASN A 44 0.69 -11.23 -19.26
CA ASN A 44 2.09 -11.52 -19.50
C ASN A 44 2.50 -10.80 -20.80
N VAL A 45 3.81 -10.54 -20.91
CA VAL A 45 4.42 -9.77 -21.98
C VAL A 45 5.46 -10.67 -22.64
N ALA A 46 5.30 -10.91 -23.95
CA ALA A 46 6.20 -11.75 -24.72
C ALA A 46 6.85 -10.99 -25.86
N ARG A 47 8.13 -11.28 -26.09
CA ARG A 47 8.85 -10.83 -27.27
C ARG A 47 9.13 -12.00 -28.19
N PHE A 48 9.02 -11.78 -29.49
CA PHE A 48 9.33 -12.77 -30.49
C PHE A 48 10.17 -12.18 -31.62
N ASN A 49 10.98 -13.05 -32.20
CA ASN A 49 11.72 -12.83 -33.43
C ASN A 49 11.65 -14.15 -34.23
N GLU A 50 12.73 -14.91 -34.32
CA GLU A 50 12.75 -16.31 -34.77
C GLU A 50 12.21 -17.27 -33.70
N LYS A 51 12.23 -16.84 -32.43
CA LYS A 51 11.70 -17.59 -31.28
C LYS A 51 10.95 -16.65 -30.34
N ALA A 52 9.95 -17.18 -29.65
CA ALA A 52 9.16 -16.44 -28.67
C ALA A 52 9.61 -16.71 -27.24
N TYR A 53 9.74 -15.65 -26.44
CA TYR A 53 10.12 -15.71 -25.03
C TYR A 53 9.31 -14.69 -24.21
N ALA A 54 9.05 -15.01 -22.94
CA ALA A 54 8.56 -14.00 -21.99
C ALA A 54 9.61 -12.90 -21.80
N VAL A 55 9.17 -11.64 -21.71
CA VAL A 55 10.03 -10.47 -21.50
C VAL A 55 10.66 -10.51 -20.10
N VAL A 56 9.91 -11.00 -19.11
CA VAL A 56 10.38 -11.24 -17.75
C VAL A 56 10.62 -12.75 -17.61
N PRO A 57 11.88 -13.22 -17.50
CA PRO A 57 12.17 -14.66 -17.43
C PRO A 57 11.50 -15.38 -16.25
N CYS A 58 11.30 -14.66 -15.14
CA CYS A 58 10.66 -15.19 -13.93
C CYS A 58 9.15 -15.42 -14.09
N PHE A 59 8.50 -14.77 -15.07
CA PHE A 59 7.05 -14.89 -15.30
C PHE A 59 6.77 -15.90 -16.41
N THR A 60 6.79 -17.18 -16.03
CA THR A 60 6.55 -18.32 -16.94
C THR A 60 5.08 -18.49 -17.36
N THR A 61 4.17 -17.83 -16.66
CA THR A 61 2.70 -17.87 -16.87
C THR A 61 2.10 -16.47 -16.73
N LEU A 62 0.78 -16.34 -16.91
CA LEU A 62 0.05 -15.10 -16.63
C LEU A 62 0.19 -14.72 -15.15
N VAL A 63 0.50 -13.46 -14.89
CA VAL A 63 0.55 -12.89 -13.53
C VAL A 63 -0.47 -11.77 -13.39
N GLN A 64 -0.91 -11.52 -12.17
CA GLN A 64 -1.82 -10.42 -11.88
C GLN A 64 -1.15 -9.07 -12.24
N ALA A 65 -1.91 -8.16 -12.85
CA ALA A 65 -1.45 -6.82 -13.23
C ALA A 65 -1.47 -5.82 -12.05
N ASN A 66 -0.98 -6.24 -10.88
CA ASN A 66 -0.80 -5.35 -9.73
C ASN A 66 0.36 -4.35 -9.96
N ILE A 67 0.42 -3.31 -9.14
CA ILE A 67 1.41 -2.22 -9.26
C ILE A 67 2.85 -2.75 -9.29
N LYS A 68 3.18 -3.75 -8.46
CA LYS A 68 4.53 -4.36 -8.38
C LYS A 68 4.90 -5.08 -9.68
N ASN A 69 4.03 -5.94 -10.17
CA ASN A 69 4.26 -6.73 -11.39
C ASN A 69 4.28 -5.81 -12.62
N LYS A 70 3.39 -4.81 -12.69
CA LYS A 70 3.41 -3.80 -13.75
C LYS A 70 4.73 -3.05 -13.78
N LYS A 71 5.28 -2.65 -12.62
CA LYS A 71 6.60 -1.99 -12.55
C LYS A 71 7.71 -2.88 -13.12
N ILE A 72 7.76 -4.17 -12.74
CA ILE A 72 8.72 -5.14 -13.29
C ILE A 72 8.60 -5.27 -14.81
N PHE A 73 7.36 -5.34 -15.33
CA PHE A 73 7.14 -5.35 -16.77
C PHE A 73 7.63 -4.07 -17.45
N LYS A 74 7.31 -2.89 -16.90
CA LYS A 74 7.73 -1.59 -17.46
C LYS A 74 9.26 -1.51 -17.55
N GLU A 75 9.97 -1.90 -16.48
CA GLU A 75 11.45 -1.93 -16.46
C GLU A 75 12.02 -2.90 -17.51
N ALA A 76 11.47 -4.11 -17.59
CA ALA A 76 11.92 -5.10 -18.57
C ALA A 76 11.62 -4.67 -20.02
N VAL A 77 10.47 -4.05 -20.28
CA VAL A 77 10.07 -3.51 -21.60
C VAL A 77 11.02 -2.37 -22.01
N MET A 78 11.39 -1.48 -21.10
CA MET A 78 12.33 -0.40 -21.39
C MET A 78 13.71 -0.91 -21.83
N ASN A 79 14.16 -2.03 -21.26
CA ASN A 79 15.46 -2.64 -21.56
C ASN A 79 15.48 -3.51 -22.82
N MET A 80 14.34 -3.71 -23.51
CA MET A 80 14.28 -4.54 -24.72
C MET A 80 15.11 -3.97 -25.89
N GLN A 81 15.69 -4.86 -26.69
CA GLN A 81 16.44 -4.53 -27.90
C GLN A 81 15.95 -5.39 -29.08
N ALA A 82 15.81 -4.77 -30.25
CA ALA A 82 15.36 -5.45 -31.47
C ALA A 82 16.49 -6.20 -32.18
N LYS A 83 16.32 -7.52 -32.41
CA LYS A 83 17.27 -8.43 -33.09
C LYS A 83 16.56 -9.59 -33.81
N GLY A 84 17.02 -10.01 -35.00
CA GLY A 84 16.62 -11.26 -35.68
C GLY A 84 15.66 -11.07 -36.88
N THR A 85 15.05 -12.16 -37.37
CA THR A 85 13.93 -12.10 -38.34
C THR A 85 12.58 -12.29 -37.65
N THR A 86 11.49 -11.93 -38.33
CA THR A 86 10.13 -12.01 -37.78
C THR A 86 9.46 -13.33 -38.15
N ASP A 87 8.87 -14.00 -37.15
CA ASP A 87 7.98 -15.13 -37.36
C ASP A 87 6.70 -15.01 -36.51
N TYR A 88 5.58 -14.69 -37.16
CA TYR A 88 4.27 -14.58 -36.49
C TYR A 88 3.77 -15.91 -35.95
N LYS A 89 4.12 -17.03 -36.58
CA LYS A 89 3.60 -18.34 -36.19
C LYS A 89 4.11 -18.73 -34.82
N THR A 90 5.41 -18.58 -34.58
CA THR A 90 6.01 -18.86 -33.26
C THR A 90 5.49 -17.89 -32.18
N GLY A 91 5.31 -16.61 -32.52
CA GLY A 91 4.73 -15.61 -31.63
C GLY A 91 3.31 -15.97 -31.18
N PHE A 92 2.41 -16.26 -32.12
CA PHE A 92 1.04 -16.64 -31.80
C PHE A 92 0.93 -18.01 -31.13
N GLN A 93 1.73 -19.00 -31.55
CA GLN A 93 1.76 -20.30 -30.89
C GLN A 93 2.12 -20.17 -29.41
N PHE A 94 3.17 -19.42 -29.08
CA PHE A 94 3.56 -19.16 -27.70
C PHE A 94 2.45 -18.45 -26.89
N ALA A 95 1.79 -17.46 -27.50
CA ALA A 95 0.68 -16.75 -26.87
C ALA A 95 -0.52 -17.68 -26.58
N PHE A 96 -0.88 -18.56 -27.51
CA PHE A 96 -1.95 -19.54 -27.31
C PHE A 96 -1.59 -20.58 -26.27
N ASP A 97 -0.37 -21.12 -26.27
CA ASP A 97 0.08 -22.09 -25.27
C ASP A 97 0.00 -21.51 -23.85
N GLN A 98 0.34 -20.21 -23.70
CA GLN A 98 0.22 -19.48 -22.44
C GLN A 98 -1.22 -19.20 -22.03
N LEU A 99 -2.09 -18.85 -23.00
CA LEU A 99 -3.52 -18.62 -22.78
C LEU A 99 -4.31 -19.92 -22.63
N LEU A 100 -3.80 -21.09 -22.99
CA LEU A 100 -4.53 -22.36 -22.85
C LEU A 100 -4.07 -23.18 -21.64
N ASN A 101 -2.98 -22.77 -20.97
CA ASN A 101 -2.56 -23.39 -19.73
C ASN A 101 -3.61 -23.20 -18.61
N THR A 102 -4.22 -24.31 -18.17
CA THR A 102 -5.26 -24.33 -17.13
C THR A 102 -4.71 -24.30 -15.71
N ASN A 103 -3.41 -24.61 -15.53
CA ASN A 103 -2.79 -24.70 -14.21
C ASN A 103 -2.29 -23.33 -13.70
N ALA A 104 -2.30 -22.30 -14.54
CA ALA A 104 -1.88 -20.96 -14.20
C ALA A 104 -3.00 -20.16 -13.48
N PRO A 105 -2.66 -19.17 -12.64
CA PRO A 105 -3.62 -18.18 -12.13
C PRO A 105 -4.25 -17.36 -13.26
N ARG A 106 -5.58 -17.14 -13.25
CA ARG A 106 -6.29 -16.45 -14.33
C ARG A 106 -7.51 -15.67 -13.83
N ALA A 107 -7.87 -14.61 -14.54
CA ALA A 107 -9.15 -13.91 -14.39
C ALA A 107 -10.36 -14.76 -14.83
N ASN A 108 -10.14 -15.72 -15.74
CA ASN A 108 -11.19 -16.55 -16.34
C ASN A 108 -12.34 -15.76 -16.99
N CYS A 109 -12.01 -14.63 -17.61
CA CYS A 109 -12.94 -13.77 -18.33
C CYS A 109 -12.45 -13.54 -19.78
N ASN A 110 -12.48 -12.30 -20.27
CA ASN A 110 -12.01 -11.90 -21.60
C ASN A 110 -10.59 -12.41 -21.90
N LYS A 111 -10.47 -13.29 -22.91
CA LYS A 111 -9.19 -13.77 -23.43
C LYS A 111 -8.83 -12.96 -24.68
N MET A 112 -7.67 -12.32 -24.63
CA MET A 112 -7.22 -11.52 -25.76
C MET A 112 -5.70 -11.49 -25.89
N ILE A 113 -5.27 -11.37 -27.14
CA ILE A 113 -3.89 -11.17 -27.58
C ILE A 113 -3.81 -9.80 -28.24
N MET A 114 -2.82 -9.00 -27.86
CA MET A 114 -2.53 -7.70 -28.46
C MET A 114 -1.14 -7.75 -29.07
N MET A 115 -1.05 -7.54 -30.39
CA MET A 115 0.20 -7.60 -31.13
C MET A 115 0.63 -6.21 -31.58
N PHE A 116 1.88 -5.83 -31.27
CA PHE A 116 2.49 -4.56 -31.70
C PHE A 116 3.59 -4.83 -32.74
N THR A 117 3.45 -4.22 -33.92
CA THR A 117 4.33 -4.41 -35.08
C THR A 117 4.33 -3.16 -35.98
N ASP A 118 5.31 -3.03 -36.86
CA ASP A 118 5.39 -2.00 -37.90
C ASP A 118 4.85 -2.48 -39.26
N GLY A 119 4.22 -3.66 -39.33
CA GLY A 119 3.67 -4.22 -40.56
C GLY A 119 4.05 -5.69 -40.74
N GLY A 120 3.42 -6.38 -41.69
CA GLY A 120 3.61 -7.81 -41.84
C GLY A 120 3.21 -8.36 -43.19
N GLU A 121 3.85 -9.46 -43.60
CA GLU A 121 3.56 -10.14 -44.87
C GLU A 121 2.75 -11.43 -44.67
N ASP A 122 2.89 -12.11 -43.51
CA ASP A 122 2.18 -13.36 -43.20
C ASP A 122 0.90 -13.10 -42.38
N ARG A 123 -0.13 -13.91 -42.62
CA ARG A 123 -1.41 -13.92 -41.88
C ARG A 123 -1.45 -14.98 -40.78
N ALA A 124 -0.51 -15.93 -40.76
CA ALA A 124 -0.45 -17.04 -39.79
C ALA A 124 -1.79 -17.79 -39.61
N GLN A 125 -2.53 -17.97 -40.72
CA GLN A 125 -3.89 -18.52 -40.73
C GLN A 125 -3.95 -19.93 -40.12
N ASP A 126 -2.94 -20.75 -40.37
CA ASP A 126 -2.78 -22.12 -39.86
C ASP A 126 -2.80 -22.19 -38.32
N ILE A 127 -2.23 -21.19 -37.63
CA ILE A 127 -2.25 -21.12 -36.18
C ILE A 127 -3.65 -20.81 -35.66
N PHE A 128 -4.36 -19.87 -36.29
CA PHE A 128 -5.72 -19.51 -35.86
C PHE A 128 -6.75 -20.62 -36.11
N GLU A 129 -6.62 -21.34 -37.24
CA GLU A 129 -7.42 -22.51 -37.56
C GLU A 129 -7.26 -23.62 -36.51
N LYS A 130 -6.02 -23.85 -36.05
CA LYS A 130 -5.72 -24.87 -35.05
C LYS A 130 -6.17 -24.50 -33.63
N TYR A 131 -5.94 -23.25 -33.20
CA TYR A 131 -6.04 -22.86 -31.79
C TYR A 131 -7.31 -22.09 -31.42
N ASN A 132 -7.93 -21.36 -32.36
CA ASN A 132 -9.03 -20.43 -32.04
C ASN A 132 -10.32 -20.68 -32.82
N TRP A 133 -10.26 -21.25 -34.03
CA TRP A 133 -11.44 -21.46 -34.89
C TRP A 133 -12.07 -22.84 -34.64
N PRO A 134 -13.41 -23.00 -34.84
CA PRO A 134 -14.38 -22.01 -35.34
C PRO A 134 -14.96 -21.06 -34.28
N ASN A 135 -14.78 -21.36 -32.99
CA ASN A 135 -15.48 -20.67 -31.90
C ASN A 135 -15.01 -19.22 -31.65
N LYS A 136 -13.77 -18.89 -32.02
CA LYS A 136 -13.17 -17.54 -31.89
C LYS A 136 -13.30 -17.00 -30.46
N THR A 137 -12.86 -17.80 -29.49
CA THR A 137 -12.97 -17.48 -28.06
C THR A 137 -11.93 -16.45 -27.62
N VAL A 138 -10.80 -16.36 -28.32
CA VAL A 138 -9.74 -15.38 -28.08
C VAL A 138 -9.87 -14.25 -29.08
N ARG A 139 -9.90 -13.01 -28.59
CA ARG A 139 -9.89 -11.79 -29.42
C ARG A 139 -8.46 -11.39 -29.75
N VAL A 140 -8.19 -10.99 -30.99
CA VAL A 140 -6.84 -10.58 -31.41
C VAL A 140 -6.88 -9.13 -31.88
N PHE A 141 -6.13 -8.27 -31.19
CA PHE A 141 -5.95 -6.87 -31.56
C PHE A 141 -4.57 -6.67 -32.18
N THR A 142 -4.51 -5.88 -33.25
CA THR A 142 -3.27 -5.60 -33.97
C THR A 142 -3.01 -4.09 -33.98
N PHE A 143 -1.79 -3.71 -33.61
CA PHE A 143 -1.34 -2.32 -33.54
C PHE A 143 -0.20 -2.11 -34.53
N SER A 144 -0.44 -1.27 -35.54
CA SER A 144 0.60 -0.78 -36.45
C SER A 144 1.26 0.44 -35.81
N VAL A 145 2.56 0.41 -35.59
CA VAL A 145 3.26 1.47 -34.84
C VAL A 145 4.34 2.12 -35.69
N GLY A 146 4.40 3.45 -35.62
CA GLY A 146 5.35 4.28 -36.36
C GLY A 146 4.86 4.62 -37.75
N GLN A 147 5.59 5.53 -38.41
CA GLN A 147 5.37 5.83 -39.82
C GLN A 147 6.22 4.87 -40.65
N HIS A 148 5.57 4.02 -41.43
CA HIS A 148 6.23 3.01 -42.24
C HIS A 148 5.46 2.74 -43.54
N ASN A 149 6.16 2.17 -44.52
CA ASN A 149 5.57 1.82 -45.82
C ASN A 149 5.28 0.31 -45.94
N TYR A 150 5.33 -0.44 -44.83
CA TYR A 150 4.99 -1.87 -44.84
C TYR A 150 3.49 -2.11 -45.00
N ASP A 151 3.15 -3.28 -45.54
CA ASP A 151 1.76 -3.69 -45.71
C ASP A 151 1.11 -3.97 -44.34
N VAL A 152 -0.04 -3.35 -44.12
CA VAL A 152 -0.88 -3.51 -42.93
C VAL A 152 -2.08 -4.41 -43.18
N THR A 153 -2.32 -4.81 -44.43
CA THR A 153 -3.47 -5.64 -44.83
C THR A 153 -3.50 -6.96 -44.06
N PRO A 154 -2.37 -7.67 -43.83
CA PRO A 154 -2.38 -8.88 -43.01
C PRO A 154 -2.78 -8.61 -41.54
N LEU A 155 -2.38 -7.48 -40.96
CA LEU A 155 -2.73 -7.10 -39.59
C LEU A 155 -4.22 -6.81 -39.44
N GLN A 156 -4.80 -6.12 -40.41
CA GLN A 156 -6.23 -5.86 -40.48
C GLN A 156 -7.00 -7.18 -40.60
N TRP A 157 -6.54 -8.09 -41.46
CA TRP A 157 -7.14 -9.41 -41.63
C TRP A 157 -7.11 -10.23 -40.33
N ILE A 158 -5.97 -10.27 -39.62
CA ILE A 158 -5.83 -10.99 -38.34
C ILE A 158 -6.84 -10.47 -37.31
N ALA A 159 -6.98 -9.15 -37.19
CA ALA A 159 -7.92 -8.54 -36.25
C ALA A 159 -9.39 -8.85 -36.62
N CYS A 160 -9.75 -8.67 -37.90
CA CYS A 160 -11.09 -8.95 -38.43
C CYS A 160 -11.48 -10.42 -38.20
N ALA A 161 -10.58 -11.34 -38.55
CA ALA A 161 -10.86 -12.76 -38.53
C ALA A 161 -11.08 -13.29 -37.10
N ASN A 162 -10.54 -12.61 -36.09
CA ASN A 162 -10.58 -13.01 -34.67
C ASN A 162 -11.40 -12.06 -33.77
N LYS A 163 -12.40 -11.34 -34.31
CA LYS A 163 -13.34 -10.48 -33.53
C LYS A 163 -12.65 -9.43 -32.65
N GLY A 164 -11.47 -8.95 -33.05
CA GLY A 164 -10.75 -7.87 -32.39
C GLY A 164 -10.87 -6.55 -33.14
N TYR A 165 -9.81 -5.76 -33.14
CA TYR A 165 -9.75 -4.46 -33.79
C TYR A 165 -8.32 -4.09 -34.20
N TYR A 166 -8.21 -3.25 -35.22
CA TYR A 166 -6.94 -2.75 -35.75
C TYR A 166 -6.76 -1.29 -35.33
N PHE A 167 -5.56 -0.94 -34.85
CA PHE A 167 -5.20 0.40 -34.43
C PHE A 167 -3.89 0.84 -35.09
N GLU A 168 -3.77 2.14 -35.38
CA GLU A 168 -2.56 2.73 -35.95
C GLU A 168 -2.00 3.79 -35.00
N ILE A 169 -0.72 3.71 -34.65
CA ILE A 169 -0.04 4.62 -33.72
C ILE A 169 1.12 5.30 -34.45
N PRO A 170 0.87 6.43 -35.14
CA PRO A 170 1.91 7.12 -35.91
C PRO A 170 2.87 7.94 -35.03
N SER A 171 2.43 8.37 -33.83
CA SER A 171 3.18 9.28 -32.97
C SER A 171 2.84 9.11 -31.48
N ILE A 172 3.62 9.77 -30.60
CA ILE A 172 3.42 9.74 -29.15
C ILE A 172 2.03 10.27 -28.74
N GLY A 173 1.53 11.31 -29.42
CA GLY A 173 0.23 11.91 -29.11
C GLY A 173 -0.95 10.95 -29.37
N ALA A 174 -0.79 10.04 -30.33
CA ALA A 174 -1.80 9.03 -30.66
C ALA A 174 -1.84 7.85 -29.68
N ILE A 175 -0.75 7.61 -28.93
CA ILE A 175 -0.63 6.46 -28.02
C ILE A 175 -1.78 6.45 -27.02
N ARG A 176 -1.98 7.56 -26.30
CA ARG A 176 -2.93 7.61 -25.17
C ARG A 176 -4.38 7.28 -25.57
N ILE A 177 -4.78 7.65 -26.78
CA ILE A 177 -6.15 7.40 -27.28
C ILE A 177 -6.25 5.94 -27.71
N ASN A 178 -5.34 5.49 -28.56
CA ASN A 178 -5.43 4.17 -29.19
C ASN A 178 -5.16 3.01 -28.22
N THR A 179 -4.43 3.26 -27.13
CA THR A 179 -4.23 2.25 -26.08
C THR A 179 -5.42 2.10 -25.14
N GLN A 180 -6.47 2.93 -25.24
CA GLN A 180 -7.68 2.84 -24.40
C GLN A 180 -8.92 2.37 -25.16
N GLU A 181 -8.98 2.60 -26.48
CA GLU A 181 -10.16 2.31 -27.32
C GLU A 181 -10.52 0.81 -27.42
N TYR A 182 -9.61 -0.11 -27.10
CA TYR A 182 -9.94 -1.54 -27.08
C TYR A 182 -11.06 -1.89 -26.10
N LEU A 183 -11.27 -1.07 -25.07
CA LEU A 183 -12.36 -1.22 -24.09
C LEU A 183 -13.75 -1.11 -24.73
N ASP A 184 -13.90 -0.31 -25.79
CA ASP A 184 -15.18 -0.20 -26.53
C ASP A 184 -15.55 -1.53 -27.20
N VAL A 185 -14.56 -2.32 -27.60
CA VAL A 185 -14.76 -3.65 -28.20
C VAL A 185 -15.10 -4.67 -27.12
N LEU A 186 -14.46 -4.59 -25.97
CA LEU A 186 -14.72 -5.45 -24.82
C LEU A 186 -16.07 -5.15 -24.16
N GLY A 187 -16.58 -3.92 -24.26
CA GLY A 187 -17.88 -3.52 -23.73
C GLY A 187 -19.09 -4.05 -24.51
N ARG A 188 -18.93 -4.49 -25.76
CA ARG A 188 -20.08 -4.90 -26.61
C ARG A 188 -20.93 -6.05 -26.03
N PRO A 189 -20.34 -7.15 -25.53
CA PRO A 189 -21.13 -8.22 -24.89
C PRO A 189 -21.85 -7.74 -23.63
N MET A 190 -21.27 -6.80 -22.90
CA MET A 190 -21.85 -6.21 -21.70
C MET A 190 -23.10 -5.37 -22.05
N VAL A 191 -23.05 -4.56 -23.12
CA VAL A 191 -24.21 -3.79 -23.61
C VAL A 191 -25.34 -4.73 -24.04
N LEU A 192 -25.01 -5.84 -24.70
CA LEU A 192 -26.00 -6.84 -25.13
C LEU A 192 -26.65 -7.61 -23.97
N ALA A 193 -25.97 -7.73 -22.83
CA ALA A 193 -26.53 -8.33 -21.62
C ALA A 193 -27.62 -7.47 -20.96
N GLY A 194 -27.73 -6.19 -21.35
CA GLY A 194 -28.78 -5.27 -20.91
C GLY A 194 -28.78 -5.08 -19.40
N GLU A 195 -29.96 -5.13 -18.77
CA GLU A 195 -30.13 -4.89 -17.33
C GLU A 195 -29.26 -5.81 -16.44
N ARG A 196 -28.92 -7.01 -16.89
CA ARG A 196 -28.05 -7.92 -16.11
C ARG A 196 -26.63 -7.38 -15.93
N ALA A 197 -26.17 -6.52 -16.84
CA ALA A 197 -24.86 -5.89 -16.79
C ALA A 197 -24.85 -4.56 -16.02
N LYS A 198 -26.01 -4.00 -15.65
CA LYS A 198 -26.10 -2.79 -14.83
C LYS A 198 -25.94 -3.14 -13.35
N GLN A 199 -24.74 -3.52 -12.98
CA GLN A 199 -24.36 -3.78 -11.60
C GLN A 199 -23.40 -2.68 -11.14
N VAL A 200 -23.61 -2.19 -9.92
CA VAL A 200 -22.68 -1.23 -9.31
C VAL A 200 -21.40 -1.96 -8.96
N GLN A 201 -20.27 -1.43 -9.41
CA GLN A 201 -18.93 -1.94 -9.10
C GLN A 201 -18.15 -0.87 -8.36
N TRP A 202 -17.48 -1.27 -7.28
CA TRP A 202 -16.68 -0.37 -6.46
C TRP A 202 -15.22 -0.44 -6.87
N THR A 203 -14.57 0.71 -7.01
CA THR A 203 -13.14 0.78 -7.30
C THR A 203 -12.29 0.43 -6.08
N ASN A 204 -11.00 0.15 -6.31
CA ASN A 204 -9.99 0.22 -5.26
C ASN A 204 -9.90 1.64 -4.68
N VAL A 205 -9.33 1.78 -3.49
CA VAL A 205 -9.05 3.09 -2.88
C VAL A 205 -8.08 3.85 -3.77
N TYR A 206 -8.37 5.12 -4.06
CA TYR A 206 -7.44 6.00 -4.76
C TYR A 206 -7.51 7.42 -4.20
N GLN A 207 -6.53 8.25 -4.55
CA GLN A 207 -6.48 9.66 -4.15
C GLN A 207 -7.33 10.48 -5.13
N ASP A 208 -8.33 11.18 -4.62
CA ASP A 208 -9.17 12.06 -5.43
C ASP A 208 -8.35 13.21 -6.04
N ALA A 209 -8.62 13.50 -7.32
CA ALA A 209 -7.97 14.54 -8.09
C ALA A 209 -8.39 15.95 -7.64
N LEU A 210 -9.57 16.10 -7.03
CA LEU A 210 -10.06 17.39 -6.49
C LEU A 210 -9.62 17.65 -5.04
N GLY A 211 -8.89 16.72 -4.43
CA GLY A 211 -8.31 16.89 -3.09
C GLY A 211 -9.21 16.45 -1.93
N LEU A 212 -10.29 15.69 -2.17
CA LEU A 212 -11.12 15.12 -1.09
C LEU A 212 -10.39 14.09 -0.21
N GLY A 213 -9.21 13.64 -0.64
CA GLY A 213 -8.42 12.63 0.06
C GLY A 213 -8.57 11.26 -0.57
N LEU A 214 -8.52 10.21 0.25
CA LEU A 214 -8.75 8.84 -0.21
C LEU A 214 -10.24 8.59 -0.42
N VAL A 215 -10.61 8.10 -1.60
CA VAL A 215 -12.00 7.83 -2.00
C VAL A 215 -12.14 6.44 -2.63
N ILE A 216 -13.37 5.95 -2.69
CA ILE A 216 -13.81 4.87 -3.57
C ILE A 216 -14.96 5.37 -4.44
N THR A 217 -15.08 4.85 -5.66
CA THR A 217 -16.16 5.23 -6.58
C THR A 217 -17.05 4.04 -6.86
N GLY A 218 -18.36 4.22 -6.67
CA GLY A 218 -19.37 3.31 -7.18
C GLY A 218 -19.63 3.64 -8.64
N THR A 219 -19.34 2.70 -9.54
CA THR A 219 -19.45 2.89 -10.99
C THR A 219 -20.61 2.09 -11.59
N MET A 220 -21.28 2.67 -12.58
CA MET A 220 -22.33 2.01 -13.35
C MET A 220 -22.27 2.41 -14.84
N PRO A 221 -22.28 1.45 -15.79
CA PRO A 221 -22.21 1.75 -17.21
C PRO A 221 -23.55 2.29 -17.74
N VAL A 222 -23.48 3.26 -18.65
CA VAL A 222 -24.64 3.82 -19.35
C VAL A 222 -24.61 3.36 -20.81
N PHE A 223 -25.68 2.69 -21.24
CA PHE A 223 -25.76 2.11 -22.58
C PHE A 223 -26.44 3.05 -23.57
N ASN A 224 -25.97 3.03 -24.82
CA ASN A 224 -26.69 3.67 -25.90
C ASN A 224 -27.86 2.78 -26.34
N LEU A 225 -29.08 3.20 -26.03
CA LEU A 225 -30.30 2.45 -26.35
C LEU A 225 -30.92 2.85 -27.69
N THR A 226 -30.28 3.75 -28.45
CA THR A 226 -30.77 4.10 -29.80
C THR A 226 -30.70 2.89 -30.73
N THR A 227 -31.80 2.65 -31.44
CA THR A 227 -31.93 1.58 -32.43
C THR A 227 -31.89 2.19 -33.82
N ASP A 228 -30.97 1.74 -34.67
CA ASP A 228 -30.93 2.12 -36.08
C ASP A 228 -31.29 0.87 -36.92
N GLY A 229 -32.55 0.80 -37.36
CA GLY A 229 -33.13 -0.38 -38.00
C GLY A 229 -33.08 -1.64 -37.12
N ASP A 230 -32.62 -2.77 -37.69
CA ASP A 230 -32.45 -4.05 -36.99
C ASP A 230 -31.16 -4.12 -36.14
N SER A 231 -30.30 -3.09 -36.18
CA SER A 231 -29.04 -3.07 -35.47
C SER A 231 -29.13 -2.22 -34.19
N LYS A 232 -28.96 -2.87 -33.03
CA LYS A 232 -28.80 -2.17 -31.76
C LYS A 232 -27.38 -1.62 -31.66
N ASN A 233 -27.24 -0.37 -31.23
CA ASN A 233 -25.93 0.19 -30.89
C ASN A 233 -25.30 -0.62 -29.75
N GLN A 234 -24.06 -1.09 -29.97
CA GLN A 234 -23.36 -2.00 -29.04
C GLN A 234 -22.29 -1.27 -28.21
N LEU A 235 -22.34 0.05 -28.14
CA LEU A 235 -21.39 0.88 -27.41
C LEU A 235 -22.01 1.45 -26.14
N ILE A 236 -21.15 1.70 -25.15
CA ILE A 236 -21.51 2.47 -23.97
C ILE A 236 -21.50 3.97 -24.33
N LEU A 237 -22.40 4.76 -23.75
CA LEU A 237 -22.31 6.22 -23.79
C LEU A 237 -21.20 6.73 -22.86
N GLY A 238 -20.99 6.02 -21.76
CA GLY A 238 -20.01 6.35 -20.73
C GLY A 238 -20.26 5.57 -19.44
N VAL A 239 -19.57 5.97 -18.38
CA VAL A 239 -19.70 5.40 -17.04
C VAL A 239 -20.08 6.52 -16.08
N MET A 240 -21.11 6.31 -15.26
CA MET A 240 -21.44 7.20 -14.15
C MET A 240 -20.71 6.71 -12.90
N GLY A 241 -20.12 7.64 -12.16
CA GLY A 241 -19.41 7.38 -10.91
C GLY A 241 -19.93 8.28 -9.80
N VAL A 242 -20.00 7.75 -8.58
CA VAL A 242 -20.24 8.52 -7.35
C VAL A 242 -19.17 8.17 -6.34
N ASP A 243 -18.50 9.19 -5.83
CA ASP A 243 -17.40 9.04 -4.88
C ASP A 243 -17.91 8.99 -3.44
N ILE A 244 -17.26 8.14 -2.63
CA ILE A 244 -17.42 8.10 -1.18
C ILE A 244 -16.04 8.31 -0.55
N ALA A 245 -15.91 9.33 0.28
CA ALA A 245 -14.68 9.59 1.00
C ALA A 245 -14.48 8.57 2.13
N LEU A 246 -13.24 8.09 2.30
CA LEU A 246 -12.92 7.17 3.38
C LEU A 246 -13.12 7.79 4.78
N SER A 247 -13.13 9.12 4.89
CA SER A 247 -13.49 9.83 6.14
C SER A 247 -14.94 9.53 6.56
N GLU A 248 -15.89 9.54 5.63
CA GLU A 248 -17.30 9.24 5.91
C GLU A 248 -17.47 7.80 6.40
N ILE A 249 -16.74 6.84 5.81
CA ILE A 249 -16.78 5.44 6.25
C ILE A 249 -16.11 5.28 7.64
N LYS A 250 -15.08 6.07 7.95
CA LYS A 250 -14.43 6.07 9.27
C LYS A 250 -15.37 6.59 10.36
N GLU A 251 -16.24 7.56 10.06
CA GLU A 251 -17.25 8.06 11.02
C GLU A 251 -18.25 6.96 11.43
N LEU A 252 -18.59 6.05 10.52
CA LEU A 252 -19.45 4.89 10.81
C LEU A 252 -18.76 3.85 11.71
N THR A 253 -17.43 3.90 11.86
CA THR A 253 -16.62 2.96 12.65
C THR A 253 -15.82 3.64 13.77
N PRO A 254 -16.50 4.19 14.80
CA PRO A 254 -15.85 5.00 15.82
C PRO A 254 -14.88 4.21 16.73
N ARG A 255 -13.58 4.47 16.57
CA ARG A 255 -12.50 3.81 17.33
C ARG A 255 -12.56 4.03 18.84
N TYR A 256 -13.10 5.17 19.29
CA TYR A 256 -13.14 5.51 20.72
C TYR A 256 -13.98 4.55 21.57
N LYS A 257 -14.92 3.81 20.95
CA LYS A 257 -15.69 2.78 21.64
C LYS A 257 -14.90 1.48 21.86
N LEU A 258 -13.82 1.28 21.11
CA LEU A 258 -13.02 0.05 21.07
C LEU A 258 -11.77 0.11 21.97
N GLY A 259 -11.38 1.31 22.40
CA GLY A 259 -10.14 1.60 23.10
C GLY A 259 -8.93 1.73 22.16
N ALA A 260 -7.76 2.10 22.68
CA ALA A 260 -6.59 2.45 21.86
C ALA A 260 -6.04 1.32 20.97
N ASN A 261 -6.16 0.07 21.44
CA ASN A 261 -5.66 -1.10 20.72
C ASN A 261 -6.74 -1.85 19.95
N GLY A 262 -8.01 -1.42 20.06
CA GLY A 262 -9.11 -1.91 19.25
C GLY A 262 -9.24 -1.12 17.95
N TYR A 263 -9.52 -1.79 16.85
CA TYR A 263 -9.73 -1.14 15.55
C TYR A 263 -10.61 -1.97 14.63
N THR A 264 -11.28 -1.29 13.71
CA THR A 264 -11.97 -1.89 12.58
C THR A 264 -11.05 -1.90 11.37
N PHE A 265 -11.25 -2.88 10.51
CA PHE A 265 -10.65 -2.93 9.19
C PHE A 265 -11.65 -3.49 8.19
N ALA A 266 -11.51 -3.16 6.92
CA ALA A 266 -12.37 -3.69 5.86
C ALA A 266 -11.48 -4.18 4.72
N ILE A 267 -11.85 -5.31 4.11
CA ILE A 267 -11.12 -5.87 2.98
C ILE A 267 -12.04 -6.12 1.79
N ASP A 268 -11.47 -6.05 0.59
CA ASP A 268 -12.11 -6.45 -0.65
C ASP A 268 -11.90 -7.97 -0.94
N PRO A 269 -12.50 -8.52 -2.01
CA PRO A 269 -12.30 -9.90 -2.46
C PRO A 269 -10.87 -10.23 -2.92
N ASN A 270 -10.06 -9.20 -3.20
CA ASN A 270 -8.65 -9.32 -3.52
C ASN A 270 -7.75 -9.34 -2.27
N GLY A 271 -8.31 -9.05 -1.09
CA GLY A 271 -7.65 -8.91 0.20
C GLY A 271 -6.93 -7.58 0.42
N TYR A 272 -7.18 -6.58 -0.42
CA TYR A 272 -6.76 -5.20 -0.19
C TYR A 272 -7.61 -4.54 0.89
N VAL A 273 -6.98 -3.70 1.70
CA VAL A 273 -7.66 -3.00 2.80
C VAL A 273 -8.34 -1.74 2.28
N LEU A 274 -9.65 -1.66 2.52
CA LEU A 274 -10.44 -0.45 2.33
C LEU A 274 -10.26 0.50 3.54
N LEU A 275 -10.26 -0.07 4.73
CA LEU A 275 -10.05 0.65 6.00
C LEU A 275 -9.01 -0.10 6.82
N HIS A 276 -7.98 0.61 7.29
CA HIS A 276 -7.04 0.08 8.27
C HIS A 276 -6.31 1.24 8.97
N PRO A 277 -5.91 1.12 10.26
CA PRO A 277 -5.11 2.14 10.93
C PRO A 277 -3.77 2.44 10.24
N ASN A 278 -3.16 1.43 9.64
CA ASN A 278 -1.87 1.56 8.93
C ASN A 278 -2.02 1.98 7.46
N LEU A 279 -3.24 2.20 6.95
CA LEU A 279 -3.44 2.73 5.61
C LEU A 279 -3.22 4.25 5.65
N GLN A 280 -2.15 4.73 5.02
CA GLN A 280 -1.78 6.15 5.01
C GLN A 280 -2.11 6.80 3.66
N PRO A 281 -2.54 8.08 3.64
CA PRO A 281 -2.70 8.88 2.44
C PRO A 281 -1.33 9.39 1.98
N LYS A 282 -0.43 8.48 1.57
CA LYS A 282 0.89 8.83 1.07
C LYS A 282 0.99 8.40 -0.39
N ILE A 283 0.57 9.28 -1.30
CA ILE A 283 0.77 9.07 -2.73
C ILE A 283 1.17 10.38 -3.39
N ILE A 284 2.35 10.34 -4.02
CA ILE A 284 2.94 11.42 -4.82
C ILE A 284 2.40 11.37 -6.28
N ASN A 285 1.70 10.29 -6.66
CA ASN A 285 1.19 10.04 -8.01
C ASN A 285 -0.31 9.70 -8.04
N PHE A 286 -1.16 10.69 -8.35
CA PHE A 286 -2.63 10.57 -8.41
C PHE A 286 -3.18 9.49 -9.36
N ARG A 287 -2.35 8.93 -10.26
CA ARG A 287 -2.81 7.97 -11.27
C ARG A 287 -2.89 6.53 -10.78
N GLU A 288 -2.16 6.17 -9.73
CA GLU A 288 -2.11 4.79 -9.24
C GLU A 288 -3.03 4.60 -8.02
N PRO A 289 -3.78 3.49 -7.96
CA PRO A 289 -4.61 3.19 -6.80
C PRO A 289 -3.76 2.82 -5.57
N VAL A 290 -4.33 2.98 -4.38
CA VAL A 290 -3.71 2.68 -3.09
C VAL A 290 -4.03 1.23 -2.71
N THR A 291 -3.34 0.27 -3.30
CA THR A 291 -3.59 -1.17 -3.06
C THR A 291 -2.66 -1.75 -1.99
N LEU A 292 -3.02 -1.59 -0.72
CA LEU A 292 -2.32 -2.23 0.41
C LEU A 292 -3.06 -3.51 0.81
N ASP A 293 -2.39 -4.66 0.82
CA ASP A 293 -3.00 -5.93 1.28
C ASP A 293 -3.06 -5.97 2.82
N PHE A 294 -4.07 -6.64 3.38
CA PHE A 294 -4.18 -6.89 4.82
C PHE A 294 -2.91 -7.54 5.42
N LEU A 295 -2.29 -8.48 4.71
CA LEU A 295 -1.05 -9.15 5.16
C LEU A 295 0.22 -8.29 4.99
N ASP A 296 0.10 -7.16 4.32
CA ASP A 296 1.15 -6.14 4.22
C ASP A 296 0.91 -5.00 5.23
N ALA A 297 -0.36 -4.69 5.52
CA ALA A 297 -0.76 -3.72 6.53
C ALA A 297 -0.46 -4.20 7.96
N GLU A 298 -0.47 -5.51 8.21
CA GLU A 298 -0.10 -6.13 9.48
C GLU A 298 1.02 -7.15 9.32
N LEU A 299 1.71 -7.49 10.42
CA LEU A 299 2.69 -8.57 10.40
C LEU A 299 2.02 -9.90 9.99
N PRO A 300 2.56 -10.61 8.97
CA PRO A 300 1.96 -11.82 8.43
C PRO A 300 2.08 -12.99 9.41
N ASP A 301 0.97 -13.72 9.54
CA ASP A 301 0.79 -14.88 10.42
C ASP A 301 -0.10 -15.91 9.68
N ARG A 302 0.12 -17.21 9.91
CA ARG A 302 -0.67 -18.29 9.30
C ARG A 302 -2.16 -18.22 9.69
N ASN A 303 -2.47 -17.80 10.91
CA ASN A 303 -3.84 -17.55 11.34
C ASN A 303 -4.40 -16.30 10.66
N LYS A 304 -3.54 -15.29 10.47
CA LYS A 304 -3.67 -14.10 9.60
C LYS A 304 -4.29 -14.45 8.25
N GLU A 305 -3.57 -15.32 7.54
CA GLU A 305 -3.89 -15.81 6.21
C GLU A 305 -5.23 -16.55 6.15
N GLU A 306 -5.52 -17.39 7.14
CA GLU A 306 -6.79 -18.11 7.22
C GLU A 306 -7.98 -17.18 7.47
N ILE A 307 -7.84 -16.20 8.37
CA ILE A 307 -8.87 -15.17 8.61
C ILE A 307 -9.14 -14.39 7.33
N ARG A 308 -8.08 -13.92 6.66
CA ARG A 308 -8.18 -13.23 5.36
C ARG A 308 -8.91 -14.07 4.33
N ARG A 309 -8.59 -15.36 4.22
CA ARG A 309 -9.26 -16.28 3.28
C ARG A 309 -10.75 -16.42 3.58
N GLN A 310 -11.13 -16.59 4.84
CA GLN A 310 -12.53 -16.73 5.23
C GLN A 310 -13.34 -15.45 4.98
N MET A 311 -12.73 -14.28 5.20
CA MET A 311 -13.32 -12.99 4.84
C MET A 311 -13.51 -12.85 3.33
N ILE A 312 -12.51 -13.20 2.51
CA ILE A 312 -12.62 -13.18 1.03
C ILE A 312 -13.73 -14.14 0.54
N ASP A 313 -13.88 -15.29 1.19
CA ASP A 313 -14.94 -16.24 0.87
C ASP A 313 -16.34 -15.78 1.34
N GLY A 314 -16.44 -14.64 2.04
CA GLY A 314 -17.69 -14.06 2.53
C GLY A 314 -18.28 -14.78 3.76
N LYS A 315 -17.44 -15.45 4.55
CA LYS A 315 -17.88 -16.18 5.76
C LYS A 315 -17.72 -15.30 7.00
N ALA A 316 -18.74 -15.26 7.85
CA ALA A 316 -18.63 -14.65 9.17
C ALA A 316 -17.88 -15.57 10.14
N GLY A 317 -17.15 -15.00 11.09
CA GLY A 317 -16.40 -15.79 12.07
C GLY A 317 -15.74 -14.96 13.16
N GLN A 318 -15.23 -15.66 14.16
CA GLN A 318 -14.44 -15.08 15.23
C GLN A 318 -13.27 -16.01 15.56
N ARG A 319 -12.11 -15.43 15.84
CA ARG A 319 -10.93 -16.19 16.25
C ARG A 319 -10.07 -15.37 17.20
N ARG A 320 -9.71 -15.99 18.32
CA ARG A 320 -8.71 -15.46 19.24
C ARG A 320 -7.34 -16.05 18.90
N ILE A 321 -6.37 -15.19 18.62
CA ILE A 321 -5.01 -15.58 18.22
C ILE A 321 -3.98 -14.85 19.07
N LYS A 322 -2.83 -15.49 19.27
CA LYS A 322 -1.63 -14.83 19.78
C LYS A 322 -0.84 -14.35 18.56
N THR A 323 -0.62 -13.04 18.43
CA THR A 323 -0.01 -12.42 17.27
C THR A 323 1.01 -11.37 17.69
N LEU A 324 1.98 -11.12 16.81
CA LEU A 324 2.88 -9.98 16.92
C LEU A 324 2.16 -8.72 16.45
N VAL A 325 2.32 -7.62 17.19
CA VAL A 325 1.84 -6.28 16.83
C VAL A 325 3.03 -5.35 16.79
N LYS A 326 3.21 -4.67 15.65
CA LYS A 326 4.23 -3.64 15.45
C LYS A 326 3.81 -2.36 16.17
N SER A 327 4.73 -1.70 16.86
CA SER A 327 4.48 -0.44 17.53
C SER A 327 4.31 0.72 16.53
N VAL A 328 3.65 1.80 16.97
CA VAL A 328 3.38 2.97 16.11
C VAL A 328 4.66 3.69 15.69
N ASP A 329 5.68 3.68 16.55
CA ASP A 329 7.01 4.22 16.27
C ASP A 329 7.94 3.25 15.53
N GLU A 330 7.42 2.07 15.13
CA GLU A 330 8.12 1.08 14.30
C GLU A 330 9.39 0.47 14.90
N ARG A 331 9.70 0.77 16.17
CA ARG A 331 10.89 0.29 16.89
C ARG A 331 10.67 -1.03 17.63
N TYR A 332 9.42 -1.33 18.01
CA TYR A 332 9.10 -2.44 18.90
C TYR A 332 8.07 -3.38 18.29
N ILE A 333 8.12 -4.64 18.73
CA ILE A 333 7.09 -5.64 18.47
C ILE A 333 6.66 -6.25 19.80
N ASP A 334 5.36 -6.25 20.06
CA ASP A 334 4.77 -6.88 21.24
C ASP A 334 4.01 -8.16 20.83
N GLU A 335 4.21 -9.25 21.56
CA GLU A 335 3.47 -10.50 21.37
C GLU A 335 2.21 -10.49 22.24
N VAL A 336 1.05 -10.37 21.60
CA VAL A 336 -0.22 -10.05 22.27
C VAL A 336 -1.35 -10.98 21.86
N GLN A 337 -2.34 -11.13 22.73
CA GLN A 337 -3.59 -11.80 22.38
C GLN A 337 -4.58 -10.82 21.77
N ARG A 338 -5.14 -11.19 20.62
CA ARG A 338 -6.16 -10.43 19.89
C ARG A 338 -7.32 -11.33 19.49
N THR A 339 -8.52 -10.78 19.59
CA THR A 339 -9.74 -11.40 19.08
C THR A 339 -10.11 -10.69 17.79
N TYR A 340 -10.07 -11.42 16.68
CA TYR A 340 -10.55 -10.98 15.37
C TYR A 340 -11.98 -11.48 15.20
N ILE A 341 -12.88 -10.60 14.81
CA ILE A 341 -14.28 -10.88 14.51
C ILE A 341 -14.55 -10.30 13.13
N TRP A 342 -15.19 -11.03 12.23
CA TRP A 342 -15.46 -10.55 10.88
C TRP A 342 -16.81 -11.03 10.34
N SER A 343 -17.35 -10.25 9.43
CA SER A 343 -18.62 -10.53 8.74
C SER A 343 -18.62 -9.87 7.35
N PRO A 344 -19.27 -10.47 6.34
CA PRO A 344 -19.52 -9.78 5.07
C PRO A 344 -20.43 -8.57 5.28
N VAL A 345 -20.26 -7.54 4.45
CA VAL A 345 -21.11 -6.36 4.39
C VAL A 345 -22.23 -6.61 3.38
N GLU A 346 -23.47 -6.65 3.85
CA GLU A 346 -24.63 -6.93 2.99
C GLU A 346 -24.74 -5.92 1.82
N GLY A 347 -24.98 -6.43 0.61
CA GLY A 347 -25.12 -5.63 -0.60
C GLY A 347 -23.81 -5.22 -1.28
N THR A 348 -22.65 -5.64 -0.75
CA THR A 348 -21.33 -5.40 -1.36
C THR A 348 -20.45 -6.65 -1.29
N ASP A 349 -19.30 -6.62 -1.97
CA ASP A 349 -18.31 -7.69 -1.88
C ASP A 349 -17.26 -7.47 -0.77
N TYR A 350 -17.44 -6.43 0.06
CA TYR A 350 -16.54 -6.13 1.17
C TYR A 350 -16.84 -7.00 2.39
N SER A 351 -15.80 -7.28 3.17
CA SER A 351 -15.92 -7.86 4.51
C SER A 351 -15.36 -6.92 5.57
N LEU A 352 -16.11 -6.72 6.64
CA LEU A 352 -15.72 -5.89 7.77
C LEU A 352 -15.15 -6.78 8.88
N GLY A 353 -13.98 -6.41 9.39
CA GLY A 353 -13.31 -7.00 10.52
C GLY A 353 -13.21 -6.03 11.70
N LEU A 354 -13.26 -6.59 12.90
CA LEU A 354 -13.08 -5.90 14.18
C LEU A 354 -12.01 -6.65 14.97
N VAL A 355 -11.00 -5.92 15.42
CA VAL A 355 -9.92 -6.43 16.26
C VAL A 355 -10.07 -5.82 17.65
N LEU A 356 -10.15 -6.68 18.66
CA LEU A 356 -10.22 -6.27 20.06
C LEU A 356 -9.17 -6.99 20.91
N PRO A 357 -8.50 -6.29 21.83
CA PRO A 357 -7.78 -6.93 22.92
C PRO A 357 -8.77 -7.46 23.97
N SER A 358 -8.38 -8.49 24.72
CA SER A 358 -9.25 -9.13 25.72
C SER A 358 -9.71 -8.19 26.84
N TYR A 359 -8.92 -7.16 27.16
CA TYR A 359 -9.28 -6.17 28.19
C TYR A 359 -10.24 -5.07 27.70
N SER A 360 -10.49 -4.97 26.40
CA SER A 360 -11.43 -3.99 25.81
C SER A 360 -12.83 -4.58 25.53
N GLU A 361 -13.12 -5.80 25.99
CA GLU A 361 -14.47 -6.38 25.88
C GLU A 361 -15.50 -5.60 26.70
N ASN A 362 -15.04 -4.84 27.70
CA ASN A 362 -15.86 -3.97 28.53
C ASN A 362 -15.39 -2.51 28.40
N HIS A 363 -16.33 -1.57 28.49
CA HIS A 363 -16.03 -0.13 28.51
C HIS A 363 -16.75 0.54 29.68
N ILE A 364 -16.20 1.66 30.14
CA ILE A 364 -16.83 2.49 31.16
C ILE A 364 -17.62 3.57 30.44
N LYS A 365 -18.90 3.70 30.79
CA LYS A 365 -19.76 4.79 30.36
C LYS A 365 -19.96 5.75 31.52
N ALA A 366 -19.62 7.02 31.34
CA ALA A 366 -19.86 8.04 32.36
C ALA A 366 -21.38 8.22 32.56
N ASN A 367 -21.82 8.19 33.81
CA ASN A 367 -23.18 8.61 34.17
C ASN A 367 -23.13 10.09 34.57
N LEU A 368 -23.55 10.97 33.66
CA LEU A 368 -23.46 12.42 33.82
C LEU A 368 -24.70 13.03 34.50
N SER A 369 -25.59 12.25 35.11
CA SER A 369 -26.87 12.75 35.65
C SER A 369 -26.74 13.78 36.79
N ASP A 370 -25.58 13.87 37.46
CA ASP A 370 -25.35 14.78 38.58
C ASP A 370 -24.68 16.09 38.14
N GLN A 371 -25.48 17.16 38.08
CA GLN A 371 -25.06 18.50 37.66
C GLN A 371 -24.00 19.13 38.59
N ILE A 372 -23.94 18.74 39.88
CA ILE A 372 -22.96 19.27 40.85
C ILE A 372 -21.58 18.67 40.57
N LEU A 373 -21.53 17.36 40.32
CA LEU A 373 -20.29 16.67 39.92
C LEU A 373 -19.75 17.20 38.58
N GLN A 374 -20.62 17.55 37.62
CA GLN A 374 -20.22 18.18 36.36
C GLN A 374 -19.51 19.53 36.59
N VAL A 375 -20.06 20.38 37.45
CA VAL A 375 -19.49 21.71 37.77
C VAL A 375 -18.21 21.59 38.61
N GLN A 376 -18.12 20.62 39.52
CA GLN A 376 -16.92 20.37 40.32
C GLN A 376 -15.73 19.95 39.43
N CYS A 377 -15.96 19.11 38.42
CA CYS A 377 -14.95 18.79 37.40
C CYS A 377 -14.55 20.01 36.54
N LYS A 378 -15.46 20.97 36.33
CA LYS A 378 -15.19 22.23 35.59
C LYS A 378 -14.29 23.18 36.41
N TYR A 379 -14.57 23.36 37.70
CA TYR A 379 -13.77 24.23 38.58
C TYR A 379 -12.33 23.74 38.79
N GLN A 380 -12.10 22.42 38.82
CA GLN A 380 -10.75 21.84 38.86
C GLN A 380 -9.92 22.13 37.59
N ARG A 381 -10.55 22.50 36.47
CA ARG A 381 -9.85 22.84 35.20
C ARG A 381 -9.46 24.33 35.13
N GLN A 382 -10.19 25.22 35.78
CA GLN A 382 -9.96 26.66 35.78
C GLN A 382 -9.14 27.18 36.98
N ALA A 383 -9.19 26.50 38.13
CA ALA A 383 -8.50 26.96 39.34
C ALA A 383 -6.98 26.72 39.30
N ASN A 384 -6.23 27.75 38.92
CA ASN A 384 -4.80 27.98 39.13
C ASN A 384 -3.84 26.89 38.61
N ALA A 385 -3.16 27.22 37.50
CA ALA A 385 -2.05 26.50 36.87
C ALA A 385 -0.76 26.31 37.75
N LYS A 386 -0.85 26.41 39.08
CA LYS A 386 0.32 26.34 39.98
C LYS A 386 0.46 25.06 40.80
N PRO A 387 -0.58 24.25 41.12
CA PRO A 387 -0.34 22.90 41.65
C PRO A 387 -0.63 21.75 40.67
N CYS A 388 -1.36 21.94 39.56
CA CYS A 388 -1.98 20.81 38.82
C CYS A 388 -1.29 20.35 37.52
N GLY A 389 -0.16 20.91 37.10
CA GLY A 389 0.52 20.52 35.84
C GLY A 389 -0.17 21.03 34.56
N MET A 390 0.46 20.86 33.39
CA MET A 390 -0.13 21.23 32.10
C MET A 390 -1.11 20.15 31.63
N MET A 391 -2.27 20.56 31.11
CA MET A 391 -3.33 19.66 30.64
C MET A 391 -3.51 19.80 29.13
N CYS A 392 -3.41 18.70 28.40
CA CYS A 392 -3.71 18.62 26.97
C CYS A 392 -5.05 17.89 26.77
N VAL A 393 -5.86 18.33 25.80
CA VAL A 393 -7.14 17.72 25.45
C VAL A 393 -7.10 17.26 24.00
N PHE A 394 -7.58 16.05 23.70
CA PHE A 394 -7.52 15.51 22.32
C PHE A 394 -8.38 16.33 21.37
N LEU A 395 -7.82 16.64 20.21
CA LEU A 395 -8.54 17.10 19.02
C LEU A 395 -9.58 16.08 18.60
N ARG A 396 -10.84 16.34 18.93
CA ARG A 396 -12.00 15.57 18.49
C ARG A 396 -13.17 16.50 18.25
N GLU A 397 -14.05 16.08 17.36
CA GLU A 397 -15.33 16.73 17.15
C GLU A 397 -16.31 16.34 18.28
N TYR A 398 -16.09 16.88 19.48
CA TYR A 398 -16.95 16.61 20.65
C TYR A 398 -18.38 17.12 20.44
N CYS A 399 -18.51 18.23 19.71
CA CYS A 399 -19.76 18.84 19.28
C CYS A 399 -19.54 19.45 17.90
N LYS A 400 -20.60 19.59 17.10
CA LYS A 400 -20.54 20.17 15.75
C LYS A 400 -20.06 21.63 15.73
N ASP A 401 -20.34 22.36 16.81
CA ASP A 401 -19.98 23.78 16.95
C ASP A 401 -18.56 24.00 17.52
N LEU A 402 -17.77 22.93 17.72
CA LEU A 402 -16.41 23.04 18.24
C LEU A 402 -15.42 23.31 17.10
N GLU A 403 -14.77 24.47 17.14
CA GLU A 403 -13.68 24.79 16.23
C GLU A 403 -12.43 23.96 16.54
N LEU A 404 -12.03 23.11 15.58
CA LEU A 404 -10.81 22.32 15.63
C LEU A 404 -9.59 23.21 15.35
N SER A 405 -8.56 23.15 16.20
CA SER A 405 -7.27 23.81 15.95
C SER A 405 -6.11 22.85 16.21
N ASN A 406 -5.16 22.78 15.27
CA ASN A 406 -3.95 21.98 15.43
C ASN A 406 -3.08 22.43 16.63
N ASN A 407 -3.31 23.64 17.15
CA ASN A 407 -2.70 24.10 18.39
C ASN A 407 -3.55 23.69 19.60
N ASN A 408 -3.08 22.73 20.38
CA ASN A 408 -3.78 22.20 21.54
C ASN A 408 -4.19 23.28 22.58
N THR A 409 -3.42 24.37 22.71
CA THR A 409 -3.74 25.42 23.68
C THR A 409 -4.99 26.19 23.24
N GLU A 410 -5.05 26.53 21.95
CA GLU A 410 -6.20 27.20 21.34
C GLU A 410 -7.42 26.26 21.33
N PHE A 411 -7.22 25.00 20.95
CA PHE A 411 -8.27 23.98 20.99
C PHE A 411 -8.85 23.79 22.39
N LEU A 412 -8.00 23.76 23.43
CA LEU A 412 -8.44 23.67 24.82
C LEU A 412 -9.28 24.89 25.24
N LEU A 413 -8.88 26.09 24.83
CA LEU A 413 -9.64 27.32 25.09
C LEU A 413 -11.01 27.27 24.40
N ASN A 414 -11.06 26.86 23.13
CA ASN A 414 -12.30 26.69 22.38
C ASN A 414 -13.22 25.65 23.04
N PHE A 415 -12.66 24.52 23.50
CA PHE A 415 -13.40 23.49 24.21
C PHE A 415 -13.95 23.98 25.56
N ILE A 416 -13.16 24.71 26.34
CA ILE A 416 -13.62 25.29 27.62
C ILE A 416 -14.72 26.33 27.38
N ALA A 417 -14.53 27.21 26.38
CA ALA A 417 -15.51 28.22 26.01
C ALA A 417 -16.83 27.59 25.54
N LEU A 418 -16.78 26.48 24.81
CA LEU A 418 -17.97 25.73 24.43
C LEU A 418 -18.69 25.14 25.65
N MET A 419 -17.95 24.55 26.59
CA MET A 419 -18.49 24.02 27.86
C MET A 419 -19.02 25.11 28.81
N GLU A 420 -18.75 26.39 28.53
CA GLU A 420 -19.37 27.54 29.19
C GLU A 420 -20.67 27.98 28.53
N LYS A 421 -20.78 27.82 27.20
CA LYS A 421 -21.94 28.23 26.41
C LYS A 421 -23.02 27.15 26.31
N VAL A 422 -22.62 25.88 26.28
CA VAL A 422 -23.49 24.74 26.00
C VAL A 422 -23.41 23.75 27.16
N THR A 423 -24.57 23.30 27.64
CA THR A 423 -24.64 22.24 28.65
C THR A 423 -24.25 20.89 28.00
N PRO A 424 -23.52 20.01 28.71
CA PRO A 424 -23.09 18.72 28.17
C PRO A 424 -24.25 17.87 27.62
N ASP A 425 -25.46 18.01 28.17
CA ASP A 425 -26.64 17.24 27.75
C ASP A 425 -27.34 17.79 26.48
N SER A 426 -26.78 18.82 25.83
CA SER A 426 -27.34 19.38 24.58
C SER A 426 -27.33 18.37 23.44
N LYS A 427 -28.42 18.33 22.65
CA LYS A 427 -28.53 17.50 21.42
C LYS A 427 -27.51 17.88 20.33
N GLN A 428 -26.89 19.06 20.42
CA GLN A 428 -25.84 19.54 19.50
C GLN A 428 -24.48 18.91 19.81
N CYS A 429 -24.30 18.37 21.01
CA CYS A 429 -23.12 17.67 21.46
C CYS A 429 -23.44 16.18 21.55
N GLU A 430 -22.65 15.32 20.91
CA GLU A 430 -22.75 13.87 21.13
C GLU A 430 -22.10 13.47 22.47
N ALA A 431 -22.39 14.20 23.56
CA ALA A 431 -21.80 13.95 24.87
C ALA A 431 -22.31 12.65 25.53
N HIS A 432 -23.34 12.01 24.95
CA HIS A 432 -23.96 10.80 25.52
C HIS A 432 -23.12 9.51 25.40
N ARG A 433 -21.92 9.54 24.79
CA ARG A 433 -21.12 8.32 24.52
C ARG A 433 -19.60 8.50 24.63
N SER A 434 -19.10 9.40 25.46
CA SER A 434 -17.66 9.47 25.78
C SER A 434 -17.30 8.46 26.87
N SER A 435 -16.82 7.28 26.44
CA SER A 435 -16.12 6.34 27.31
C SER A 435 -14.85 6.98 27.88
N THR A 436 -14.46 6.56 29.08
CA THR A 436 -13.47 7.19 29.97
C THR A 436 -12.00 7.12 29.53
N ASP A 437 -11.73 7.10 28.23
CA ASP A 437 -10.41 7.34 27.63
C ASP A 437 -10.38 8.78 27.08
N GLY A 438 -10.77 9.70 27.98
CA GLY A 438 -11.54 10.90 27.64
C GLY A 438 -10.72 12.12 27.27
N GLY A 439 -9.58 11.99 26.61
CA GLY A 439 -8.96 13.18 26.05
C GLY A 439 -7.75 13.74 26.74
N ILE A 440 -7.42 13.31 27.96
CA ILE A 440 -6.70 14.22 28.85
C ILE A 440 -5.33 13.65 29.22
N THR A 441 -4.29 14.27 28.70
CA THR A 441 -2.91 14.05 29.15
C THR A 441 -2.53 15.16 30.13
N ARG A 442 -2.00 14.79 31.29
CA ARG A 442 -1.49 15.75 32.29
C ARG A 442 0.00 15.56 32.50
N VAL A 443 0.76 16.63 32.32
CA VAL A 443 2.21 16.65 32.50
C VAL A 443 2.56 17.47 33.73
N PHE A 444 3.29 16.87 34.67
CA PHE A 444 3.71 17.52 35.91
C PHE A 444 5.22 17.34 36.15
N PRO A 445 5.93 18.40 36.61
CA PRO A 445 5.48 19.78 36.79
C PRO A 445 5.31 20.51 35.45
N LYS A 446 4.70 21.71 35.43
CA LYS A 446 4.49 22.48 34.18
C LYS A 446 5.77 22.67 33.35
N ARG A 447 6.94 22.83 33.97
CA ARG A 447 8.21 22.95 33.22
C ARG A 447 8.53 21.72 32.35
N ALA A 448 8.05 20.54 32.72
CA ALA A 448 8.26 19.32 31.95
C ALA A 448 7.35 19.22 30.71
N SER A 449 6.36 20.11 30.58
CA SER A 449 5.47 20.12 29.43
C SER A 449 6.07 20.80 28.21
N ASP A 450 7.03 21.71 28.42
CA ASP A 450 7.77 22.38 27.35
C ASP A 450 8.69 21.39 26.61
N THR A 451 9.09 20.31 27.29
CA THR A 451 9.91 19.22 26.74
C THR A 451 9.10 17.96 26.48
N TRP A 452 7.77 18.06 26.31
CA TRP A 452 6.91 16.93 26.01
C TRP A 452 6.57 16.91 24.52
N GLU A 453 7.18 15.98 23.78
CA GLU A 453 7.07 15.88 22.32
C GLU A 453 6.13 14.77 21.84
N GLU A 454 5.43 14.09 22.75
CA GLU A 454 4.54 12.99 22.38
C GLU A 454 3.24 13.49 21.75
N ASN A 455 2.57 12.61 21.00
CA ASN A 455 1.30 12.95 20.39
C ASN A 455 0.25 13.27 21.47
N PRO A 456 -0.46 14.41 21.39
CA PRO A 456 -1.56 14.75 22.28
C PRO A 456 -2.65 13.69 22.32
N GLU A 457 -2.84 12.93 21.24
CA GLU A 457 -3.73 11.77 21.16
C GLU A 457 -3.01 10.46 21.59
N PRO A 458 -3.33 9.89 22.77
CA PRO A 458 -2.75 8.67 23.31
C PRO A 458 -3.05 7.43 22.47
N PHE A 459 -4.10 7.47 21.64
CA PHE A 459 -4.38 6.37 20.72
C PHE A 459 -3.31 6.26 19.63
N ASN A 460 -2.62 7.36 19.33
CA ASN A 460 -1.50 7.40 18.41
C ASN A 460 -0.14 7.32 19.14
N ALA A 461 -0.13 7.39 20.48
CA ALA A 461 1.10 7.32 21.26
C ALA A 461 1.58 5.86 21.42
N SER A 462 2.81 5.58 20.95
CA SER A 462 3.39 4.24 21.01
C SER A 462 3.44 3.69 22.43
N PHE A 463 4.02 4.45 23.37
CA PHE A 463 4.13 4.03 24.77
C PHE A 463 2.76 3.68 25.38
N TYR A 464 1.72 4.47 25.07
CA TYR A 464 0.36 4.23 25.57
C TYR A 464 -0.14 2.85 25.10
N ARG A 465 -0.07 2.56 23.81
CA ARG A 465 -0.52 1.26 23.27
C ARG A 465 0.26 0.08 23.87
N ARG A 466 1.58 0.22 24.01
CA ARG A 466 2.47 -0.81 24.57
C ARG A 466 2.18 -1.12 26.04
N SER A 467 1.94 -0.10 26.88
CA SER A 467 1.64 -0.35 28.30
C SER A 467 0.29 -1.06 28.52
N LEU A 468 -0.68 -0.92 27.61
CA LEU A 468 -1.97 -1.61 27.75
C LEU A 468 -1.85 -3.11 27.49
N ASP A 469 -0.99 -3.48 26.55
CA ASP A 469 -0.79 -4.88 26.17
C ASP A 469 0.11 -5.62 27.14
N ASN A 470 1.14 -4.94 27.65
CA ASN A 470 2.11 -5.54 28.54
C ASN A 470 1.72 -5.41 30.03
N LYS A 471 2.30 -6.26 30.86
CA LYS A 471 2.20 -6.19 32.33
C LYS A 471 3.51 -5.64 32.90
N GLY A 472 3.43 -4.90 34.01
CA GLY A 472 4.59 -4.30 34.67
C GLY A 472 4.95 -2.92 34.10
N TYR A 473 6.22 -2.54 34.26
CA TYR A 473 6.74 -1.25 33.84
C TYR A 473 7.41 -1.37 32.47
N ILE A 474 6.97 -0.54 31.52
CA ILE A 474 7.53 -0.47 30.17
C ILE A 474 8.46 0.74 30.10
N PHE A 475 9.74 0.44 29.85
CA PHE A 475 10.81 1.39 29.60
C PHE A 475 10.93 1.60 28.10
N ARG A 476 10.99 2.86 27.69
CA ARG A 476 11.25 3.27 26.31
C ARG A 476 12.55 4.03 26.27
N ALA A 477 13.48 3.57 25.43
CA ALA A 477 14.72 4.30 25.18
C ALA A 477 14.44 5.62 24.43
N PRO A 478 15.15 6.71 24.77
CA PRO A 478 15.01 8.00 24.10
C PRO A 478 15.42 7.89 22.62
N TYR A 479 15.00 8.86 21.80
CA TYR A 479 15.49 8.94 20.42
C TYR A 479 16.91 9.51 20.37
N GLN A 480 17.60 9.26 19.25
CA GLN A 480 18.93 9.84 19.04
C GLN A 480 18.83 11.37 19.01
N ASN A 481 19.70 12.06 19.78
CA ASN A 481 19.70 13.50 20.02
C ASN A 481 18.55 14.04 20.89
N ASP A 482 17.72 13.15 21.43
CA ASP A 482 16.67 13.55 22.36
C ASP A 482 17.29 13.87 23.73
N THR A 483 16.97 15.05 24.26
CA THR A 483 17.42 15.48 25.60
C THR A 483 16.50 14.95 26.70
N ILE A 484 15.38 14.37 26.30
CA ILE A 484 14.36 13.81 27.17
C ILE A 484 14.87 12.48 27.76
N GLY A 485 14.64 12.31 29.06
CA GLY A 485 15.06 11.13 29.81
C GLY A 485 14.37 9.84 29.38
N ILE A 486 14.75 8.74 30.03
CA ILE A 486 14.11 7.44 29.80
C ILE A 486 12.64 7.52 30.24
N LEU A 487 11.74 7.11 29.34
CA LEU A 487 10.31 7.09 29.62
C LEU A 487 9.92 5.76 30.26
N VAL A 488 9.28 5.82 31.43
CA VAL A 488 8.68 4.67 32.10
C VAL A 488 7.17 4.82 32.14
N SER A 489 6.45 3.77 31.75
CA SER A 489 4.99 3.76 31.66
C SER A 489 4.40 2.45 32.17
N THR A 490 3.22 2.51 32.77
CA THR A 490 2.44 1.32 33.16
C THR A 490 0.96 1.61 33.03
N ALA A 491 0.16 0.58 32.72
CA ALA A 491 -1.29 0.68 32.66
C ALA A 491 -1.90 0.41 34.04
N VAL A 492 -2.85 1.26 34.45
CA VAL A 492 -3.67 1.01 35.63
C VAL A 492 -4.65 -0.13 35.31
N ASP A 493 -4.61 -1.17 36.14
CA ASP A 493 -5.50 -2.32 36.07
C ASP A 493 -6.48 -2.24 37.25
N VAL A 494 -7.78 -2.16 36.94
CA VAL A 494 -8.85 -2.05 37.92
C VAL A 494 -9.81 -3.21 37.71
N THR A 495 -10.11 -3.92 38.79
CA THR A 495 -11.16 -4.94 38.78
C THR A 495 -12.42 -4.38 39.42
N ILE A 496 -13.51 -4.27 38.65
CA ILE A 496 -14.82 -3.82 39.14
C ILE A 496 -15.77 -5.01 39.07
N GLY A 497 -16.16 -5.53 40.24
CA GLY A 497 -16.92 -6.79 40.33
C GLY A 497 -16.09 -7.96 39.81
N SER A 498 -16.60 -8.67 38.79
CA SER A 498 -15.91 -9.77 38.11
C SER A 498 -15.21 -9.36 36.80
N ARG A 499 -15.18 -8.07 36.48
CA ARG A 499 -14.64 -7.55 35.21
C ARG A 499 -13.33 -6.83 35.44
N ASN A 500 -12.28 -7.23 34.71
CA ASN A 500 -11.03 -6.48 34.62
C ASN A 500 -11.18 -5.38 33.57
N LEU A 501 -10.74 -4.18 33.92
CA LEU A 501 -10.73 -3.00 33.08
C LEU A 501 -9.35 -2.34 33.19
N LYS A 502 -8.88 -1.80 32.07
CA LYS A 502 -7.72 -0.90 32.05
C LYS A 502 -8.18 0.52 31.73
N PRO A 503 -8.82 1.23 32.70
CA PRO A 503 -9.19 2.62 32.50
C PRO A 503 -7.90 3.45 32.33
N ALA A 504 -7.95 4.38 31.39
CA ALA A 504 -6.83 5.15 30.81
C ALA A 504 -5.90 5.95 31.75
N GLY A 505 -5.91 5.72 33.06
CA GLY A 505 -4.89 6.22 33.96
C GLY A 505 -3.55 5.55 33.61
N LYS A 506 -2.64 6.30 32.99
CA LYS A 506 -1.23 5.89 32.92
C LYS A 506 -0.40 6.84 33.74
N ILE A 507 0.51 6.26 34.51
CA ILE A 507 1.55 7.00 35.18
C ILE A 507 2.75 6.97 34.24
N GLN A 508 3.04 8.12 33.65
CA GLN A 508 4.24 8.39 32.87
C GLN A 508 5.27 9.05 33.79
N LEU A 509 6.44 8.46 33.89
CA LEU A 509 7.57 9.02 34.61
C LEU A 509 8.73 9.23 33.63
N HIS A 510 9.17 10.48 33.47
CA HIS A 510 10.44 10.78 32.81
C HIS A 510 11.57 10.70 33.82
N VAL A 511 12.45 9.72 33.64
CA VAL A 511 13.63 9.58 34.49
C VAL A 511 14.79 10.31 33.81
N HIS A 512 15.20 11.43 34.41
CA HIS A 512 16.27 12.25 33.87
C HIS A 512 17.60 11.47 33.87
N LEU A 513 18.35 11.52 32.77
CA LEU A 513 19.61 10.75 32.62
C LEU A 513 20.60 11.07 33.74
N ALA A 514 20.68 12.32 34.20
CA ALA A 514 21.60 12.70 35.28
C ALA A 514 21.29 11.98 36.62
N THR A 515 20.02 11.66 36.89
CA THR A 515 19.62 10.90 38.09
C THR A 515 20.07 9.45 37.99
N VAL A 516 19.88 8.85 36.80
CA VAL A 516 20.33 7.51 36.47
C VAL A 516 21.86 7.40 36.56
N MET A 517 22.57 8.45 36.16
CA MET A 517 24.03 8.56 36.24
C MET A 517 24.56 8.52 37.67
N ARG A 518 23.89 9.18 38.62
CA ARG A 518 24.30 9.09 40.03
C ARG A 518 24.14 7.69 40.59
N SER A 519 23.07 6.98 40.20
CA SER A 519 22.89 5.57 40.58
C SER A 519 23.93 4.65 39.92
N LEU A 520 24.44 5.02 38.73
CA LEU A 520 25.51 4.30 38.04
C LEU A 520 26.88 4.47 38.64
N GLU A 521 27.19 5.61 39.26
CA GLU A 521 28.51 5.84 39.85
C GLU A 521 28.86 4.74 40.86
N ALA A 522 27.88 4.29 41.66
CA ALA A 522 28.05 3.16 42.57
C ALA A 522 28.38 1.85 41.83
N VAL A 523 27.67 1.53 40.74
CA VAL A 523 27.88 0.31 39.95
C VAL A 523 29.22 0.35 39.22
N ARG A 524 29.55 1.50 38.63
CA ARG A 524 30.80 1.75 37.92
C ARG A 524 32.01 1.58 38.82
N LEU A 525 31.96 2.10 40.06
CA LEU A 525 33.05 1.94 41.02
C LEU A 525 33.28 0.48 41.40
N SER A 526 32.22 -0.36 41.38
CA SER A 526 32.29 -1.78 41.72
C SER A 526 32.68 -2.72 40.56
N LEU A 527 32.59 -2.28 39.29
CA LEU A 527 32.74 -3.15 38.10
C LEU A 527 33.62 -2.48 37.01
N GLN A 528 34.83 -2.05 37.36
CA GLN A 528 35.70 -1.30 36.44
C GLN A 528 36.23 -2.15 35.25
N ASP A 529 36.34 -3.47 35.46
CA ASP A 529 36.88 -4.41 34.46
C ASP A 529 35.80 -5.04 33.58
N LEU A 530 34.53 -4.86 33.93
CA LEU A 530 33.38 -5.43 33.23
C LEU A 530 32.53 -4.37 32.53
N LEU A 531 31.89 -4.76 31.45
CA LEU A 531 30.95 -3.95 30.69
C LEU A 531 29.53 -4.27 31.15
N CYS A 532 28.79 -3.24 31.57
CA CYS A 532 27.44 -3.41 32.09
C CYS A 532 26.46 -2.58 31.25
N TYR A 533 25.45 -3.25 30.70
CA TYR A 533 24.45 -2.64 29.84
C TYR A 533 23.05 -2.93 30.36
N LEU A 534 22.17 -1.95 30.21
CA LEU A 534 20.73 -2.13 30.31
C LEU A 534 20.14 -1.94 28.92
N ILE A 535 19.50 -2.97 28.41
CA ILE A 535 18.94 -3.03 27.06
C ILE A 535 17.44 -3.28 27.18
N ASP A 536 16.64 -2.59 26.38
CA ASP A 536 15.20 -2.86 26.31
C ASP A 536 14.87 -4.05 25.38
N ASP A 537 13.59 -4.41 25.32
CA ASP A 537 13.12 -5.53 24.51
C ASP A 537 13.22 -5.33 23.00
N GLY A 538 13.36 -4.09 22.52
CA GLY A 538 13.64 -3.76 21.13
C GLY A 538 15.14 -3.86 20.78
N GLY A 539 16.00 -4.07 21.77
CA GLY A 539 17.45 -4.08 21.59
C GLY A 539 18.06 -2.69 21.58
N PHE A 540 17.43 -1.68 22.19
CA PHE A 540 17.99 -0.33 22.32
C PHE A 540 18.75 -0.17 23.62
N LEU A 541 19.85 0.59 23.56
CA LEU A 541 20.65 0.90 24.74
C LEU A 541 19.91 1.89 25.63
N VAL A 542 19.51 1.44 26.83
CA VAL A 542 18.89 2.29 27.85
C VAL A 542 19.96 2.93 28.74
N MET A 543 21.02 2.19 29.04
CA MET A 543 22.02 2.57 30.05
C MET A 543 23.34 1.81 29.86
N SER A 544 24.46 2.45 30.18
CA SER A 544 25.80 1.84 30.16
C SER A 544 26.65 2.36 31.32
N ASN A 545 27.58 1.55 31.82
CA ASN A 545 28.58 1.98 32.79
C ASN A 545 29.76 2.77 32.16
N GLN A 546 29.91 2.75 30.84
CA GLN A 546 30.98 3.43 30.11
C GLN A 546 30.65 4.90 29.81
N LYS A 547 31.60 5.83 30.03
CA LYS A 547 31.40 7.26 29.72
C LYS A 547 31.20 7.52 28.23
N ASP A 548 31.92 6.79 27.38
CA ASP A 548 31.93 7.04 25.94
C ASP A 548 30.63 6.57 25.25
N TYR A 549 29.82 5.77 25.95
CA TYR A 549 28.54 5.26 25.45
C TYR A 549 27.36 6.15 25.87
N MET A 550 27.62 7.24 26.59
CA MET A 550 26.56 8.19 26.99
C MET A 550 25.89 8.84 25.79
N ASN A 551 26.66 9.20 24.77
CA ASN A 551 26.14 9.76 23.53
C ASN A 551 25.50 8.70 22.62
N LYS A 552 25.55 7.42 23.01
CA LYS A 552 24.97 6.28 22.30
C LYS A 552 23.69 5.75 22.94
N ILE A 553 23.22 6.35 24.04
CA ILE A 553 21.94 5.98 24.67
C ILE A 553 20.81 6.24 23.67
N GLY A 554 19.86 5.31 23.58
CA GLY A 554 18.79 5.35 22.57
C GLY A 554 19.16 4.74 21.23
N MET A 555 20.46 4.50 20.95
CA MET A 555 20.88 3.81 19.74
C MET A 555 20.57 2.31 19.81
N PHE A 556 20.34 1.72 18.64
CA PHE A 556 20.20 0.28 18.52
C PHE A 556 21.50 -0.41 18.93
N PHE A 557 21.41 -1.41 19.81
CA PHE A 557 22.59 -2.00 20.44
C PHE A 557 23.50 -2.73 19.45
N GLY A 558 22.97 -3.22 18.32
CA GLY A 558 23.78 -3.74 17.21
C GLY A 558 24.71 -2.70 16.55
N GLU A 559 24.46 -1.41 16.73
CA GLU A 559 25.38 -0.34 16.31
C GLU A 559 26.39 0.05 17.39
N VAL A 560 26.08 -0.26 18.65
CA VAL A 560 26.93 0.04 19.80
C VAL A 560 27.98 -1.06 19.99
N ASP A 561 27.54 -2.31 20.10
CA ASP A 561 28.37 -3.52 20.15
C ASP A 561 27.68 -4.64 19.33
N ALA A 562 27.99 -4.66 18.03
CA ALA A 562 27.44 -5.62 17.07
C ALA A 562 27.71 -7.07 17.49
N THR A 563 28.92 -7.34 17.97
CA THR A 563 29.36 -8.68 18.35
C THR A 563 28.55 -9.21 19.54
N LEU A 564 28.27 -8.36 20.53
CA LEU A 564 27.52 -8.76 21.73
C LEU A 564 26.07 -9.01 21.38
N PHE A 565 25.47 -8.11 20.59
CA PHE A 565 24.08 -8.25 20.20
C PHE A 565 23.86 -9.52 19.35
N TYR A 566 24.78 -9.83 18.44
CA TYR A 566 24.74 -11.07 17.67
C TYR A 566 24.80 -12.30 18.57
N ALA A 567 25.65 -12.30 19.62
CA ALA A 567 25.70 -13.40 20.58
C ALA A 567 24.37 -13.57 21.34
N LEU A 568 23.71 -12.47 21.74
CA LEU A 568 22.38 -12.49 22.35
C LEU A 568 21.33 -13.04 21.37
N TYR A 569 21.39 -12.65 20.10
CA TYR A 569 20.50 -13.14 19.05
C TYR A 569 20.70 -14.64 18.76
N ASN A 570 21.95 -15.10 18.58
CA ASN A 570 22.29 -16.49 18.31
C ASN A 570 21.87 -17.43 19.46
N ASN A 571 22.01 -16.96 20.71
CA ASN A 571 21.51 -17.65 21.90
C ASN A 571 20.00 -17.43 22.14
N SER A 572 19.28 -16.96 21.12
CA SER A 572 17.83 -16.82 21.09
C SER A 572 17.23 -15.85 22.12
N PHE A 573 17.98 -14.94 22.75
CA PHE A 573 17.39 -13.93 23.64
C PHE A 573 16.45 -12.98 22.90
N TYR A 574 16.88 -12.56 21.71
CA TYR A 574 16.12 -11.77 20.78
C TYR A 574 15.70 -12.61 19.59
N LYS A 575 14.52 -12.31 19.05
CA LYS A 575 14.05 -12.77 17.76
C LYS A 575 13.97 -11.58 16.81
N ARG A 576 14.29 -11.83 15.55
CA ARG A 576 14.19 -10.84 14.46
C ARG A 576 12.87 -11.06 13.73
N LYS A 577 12.17 -9.98 13.38
CA LYS A 577 11.04 -10.00 12.44
C LYS A 577 11.21 -8.87 11.44
N GLN A 578 11.25 -9.23 10.17
CA GLN A 578 11.22 -8.28 9.06
C GLN A 578 9.78 -7.97 8.67
N SER A 579 9.54 -6.71 8.33
CA SER A 579 8.29 -6.18 7.78
C SER A 579 8.60 -5.23 6.62
N TYR A 580 7.62 -5.01 5.74
CA TYR A 580 7.77 -4.17 4.56
C TYR A 580 6.83 -2.99 4.67
N ASP A 581 7.36 -1.78 4.56
CA ASP A 581 6.54 -0.59 4.38
C ASP A 581 6.48 -0.24 2.89
N TYR A 582 5.29 -0.40 2.30
CA TYR A 582 5.03 -0.12 0.89
C TYR A 582 4.63 1.34 0.64
N GLN A 583 4.44 2.14 1.69
CA GLN A 583 4.03 3.54 1.61
C GLN A 583 5.14 4.50 2.08
N SER A 584 6.38 4.01 2.16
CA SER A 584 7.55 4.80 2.51
C SER A 584 8.02 5.69 1.37
N VAL A 585 8.77 6.74 1.73
CA VAL A 585 9.33 7.72 0.81
C VAL A 585 10.84 7.64 0.91
N CYS A 586 11.51 7.48 -0.24
CA CYS A 586 12.97 7.42 -0.32
C CYS A 586 13.50 8.51 -1.25
N ASP A 587 14.71 8.94 -0.96
CA ASP A 587 15.49 9.73 -1.88
C ASP A 587 15.74 8.92 -3.17
N PRO A 588 15.60 9.55 -4.35
CA PRO A 588 15.89 8.87 -5.60
C PRO A 588 17.37 8.47 -5.62
N VAL A 589 17.64 7.18 -5.85
CA VAL A 589 19.00 6.70 -6.05
C VAL A 589 19.56 7.38 -7.31
N PRO A 590 20.67 8.12 -7.23
CA PRO A 590 21.26 8.72 -8.41
C PRO A 590 21.67 7.61 -9.38
N SER A 591 20.98 7.49 -10.51
CA SER A 591 21.36 6.55 -11.56
C SER A 591 22.72 6.97 -12.11
N SER A 592 23.69 6.06 -12.16
CA SER A 592 25.05 6.28 -12.67
C SER A 592 25.12 6.50 -14.20
N ASN A 593 24.02 6.87 -14.84
CA ASN A 593 23.96 7.18 -16.26
C ASN A 593 23.87 8.69 -16.42
N THR A 594 24.94 9.30 -16.93
CA THR A 594 24.97 10.68 -17.45
C THR A 594 24.13 10.79 -18.74
N GLY A 595 22.84 10.52 -18.64
CA GLY A 595 21.86 10.64 -19.72
C GLY A 595 20.67 11.43 -19.22
N ALA A 596 20.32 12.51 -19.91
CA ALA A 596 19.17 13.35 -19.59
C ALA A 596 17.90 12.50 -19.50
N ALA A 597 17.33 12.38 -18.30
CA ALA A 597 16.00 11.80 -18.10
C ALA A 597 14.95 12.63 -18.88
N PRO A 598 13.95 12.00 -19.51
CA PRO A 598 12.89 12.73 -20.16
C PRO A 598 12.03 13.38 -19.06
N ARG A 599 12.10 14.71 -18.94
CA ARG A 599 11.09 15.47 -18.21
C ARG A 599 9.77 15.29 -18.96
N GLY A 600 8.78 14.67 -18.33
CA GLY A 600 7.42 14.68 -18.84
C GLY A 600 6.96 16.14 -18.93
N VAL A 601 6.78 16.64 -20.16
CA VAL A 601 6.26 17.99 -20.37
C VAL A 601 4.76 17.94 -20.15
N PHE A 602 4.33 18.29 -18.93
CA PHE A 602 2.95 18.73 -18.71
C PHE A 602 2.84 20.14 -19.30
N VAL A 603 1.98 20.32 -20.31
CA VAL A 603 1.68 21.64 -20.86
C VAL A 603 0.54 22.22 -20.02
N PRO A 604 0.81 23.19 -19.11
CA PRO A 604 -0.24 23.81 -18.30
C PRO A 604 -1.22 24.58 -19.18
N THR A 605 -2.49 24.58 -18.78
CA THR A 605 -3.51 25.46 -19.37
C THR A 605 -3.33 26.89 -18.84
N ILE A 606 -3.96 27.88 -19.48
CA ILE A 606 -3.90 29.30 -19.05
C ILE A 606 -4.41 29.48 -17.60
N ALA A 607 -5.30 28.59 -17.13
CA ALA A 607 -5.79 28.57 -15.76
C ALA A 607 -4.70 28.14 -14.74
N ASP A 608 -3.77 27.26 -15.13
CA ASP A 608 -2.70 26.76 -14.27
C ASP A 608 -1.58 27.80 -14.08
N VAL A 609 -1.34 28.64 -15.09
CA VAL A 609 -0.31 29.70 -15.07
C VAL A 609 -0.68 30.87 -14.15
N LEU A 610 -1.98 31.10 -13.91
CA LEU A 610 -2.48 32.20 -13.08
C LEU A 610 -2.55 31.87 -11.59
N ASN A 611 -2.30 30.63 -11.18
CA ASN A 611 -2.23 30.25 -9.78
C ASN A 611 -0.82 30.46 -9.20
N VAL A 612 -0.69 31.38 -8.25
CA VAL A 612 0.56 31.68 -7.52
C VAL A 612 1.13 30.44 -6.79
N ALA A 613 0.29 29.44 -6.51
CA ALA A 613 0.70 28.13 -5.98
C ALA A 613 1.66 27.35 -6.91
N TRP A 614 1.74 27.70 -8.20
CA TRP A 614 2.57 26.98 -9.18
C TRP A 614 4.07 27.29 -9.04
N TRP A 615 4.42 28.53 -8.66
CA TRP A 615 5.80 28.95 -8.49
C TRP A 615 6.45 28.39 -7.20
N THR A 616 5.65 27.94 -6.23
CA THR A 616 6.15 27.28 -5.01
C THR A 616 6.38 25.78 -5.14
N SER A 617 5.80 25.12 -6.15
CA SER A 617 5.95 23.67 -6.40
C SER A 617 7.20 23.27 -7.19
N ALA A 618 8.01 24.23 -7.68
CA ALA A 618 9.21 23.93 -8.45
C ALA A 618 10.45 23.60 -7.59
N ALA A 619 10.35 23.72 -6.26
CA ALA A 619 11.42 23.44 -5.30
C ALA A 619 11.10 22.26 -4.36
N GLU A 620 10.20 21.36 -4.74
CA GLU A 620 10.09 20.06 -4.07
C GLU A 620 11.22 19.16 -4.58
N PHE A 621 12.10 18.74 -3.66
CA PHE A 621 12.89 17.54 -3.85
C PHE A 621 11.92 16.42 -4.27
N VAL A 622 12.09 15.86 -5.47
CA VAL A 622 11.23 14.80 -5.97
C VAL A 622 11.56 13.53 -5.21
N CYS A 623 11.00 13.40 -4.01
CA CYS A 623 11.01 12.15 -3.27
C CYS A 623 10.12 11.16 -4.02
N SER A 624 10.54 9.90 -4.08
CA SER A 624 9.77 8.85 -4.76
C SER A 624 9.24 7.84 -3.76
N SER A 625 8.06 7.26 -4.02
CA SER A 625 7.57 6.16 -3.20
C SER A 625 8.48 4.94 -3.38
N CYS A 626 8.85 4.31 -2.27
CA CYS A 626 9.74 3.16 -2.23
C CYS A 626 9.22 2.13 -1.23
N VAL A 627 9.77 0.91 -1.32
CA VAL A 627 9.54 -0.12 -0.32
C VAL A 627 10.75 -0.14 0.60
N THR A 628 10.54 0.08 1.90
CA THR A 628 11.58 -0.06 2.92
C THR A 628 11.38 -1.37 3.68
N VAL A 629 12.48 -2.11 3.90
CA VAL A 629 12.45 -3.29 4.79
C VAL A 629 12.82 -2.81 6.17
N GLN A 630 11.92 -3.07 7.11
CA GLN A 630 12.11 -2.70 8.49
C GLN A 630 12.27 -3.96 9.33
N THR A 631 13.33 -3.99 10.11
CA THR A 631 13.72 -5.11 10.95
C THR A 631 13.54 -4.71 12.40
N GLN A 632 12.63 -5.38 13.10
CA GLN A 632 12.44 -5.20 14.53
C GLN A 632 12.89 -6.43 15.30
N PHE A 633 13.34 -6.18 16.53
CA PHE A 633 13.72 -7.22 17.49
C PHE A 633 12.74 -7.24 18.66
N TYR A 634 12.54 -8.41 19.22
CA TYR A 634 11.70 -8.62 20.40
C TYR A 634 12.21 -9.79 21.21
N PHE A 635 11.86 -9.82 22.50
CA PHE A 635 12.26 -10.90 23.39
C PHE A 635 11.62 -12.25 23.03
N SER A 636 12.40 -13.32 23.15
CA SER A 636 11.92 -14.69 23.08
C SER A 636 11.31 -15.18 24.41
N ASN A 637 10.70 -16.37 24.40
CA ASN A 637 10.05 -16.99 25.56
C ASN A 637 11.01 -17.81 26.45
N ILE A 638 12.23 -17.30 26.63
CA ILE A 638 13.37 -18.01 27.25
C ILE A 638 13.54 -17.62 28.74
N SER A 639 14.21 -18.48 29.54
CA SER A 639 14.41 -18.31 30.99
C SER A 639 15.10 -17.00 31.37
N SER A 640 14.91 -16.59 32.62
CA SER A 640 15.29 -15.27 33.13
C SER A 640 16.80 -14.97 33.11
N SER A 641 17.70 -15.95 33.00
CA SER A 641 19.15 -15.73 33.04
C SER A 641 19.95 -16.76 32.23
N TYR A 642 21.00 -16.32 31.53
CA TYR A 642 21.96 -17.18 30.81
C TYR A 642 23.39 -16.72 31.02
N ASN A 643 24.30 -17.69 30.94
CA ASN A 643 25.72 -17.48 30.70
C ASN A 643 26.01 -17.86 29.25
N ILE A 644 26.66 -16.98 28.51
CA ILE A 644 27.04 -17.15 27.12
C ILE A 644 28.56 -17.02 27.05
N LEU A 645 29.22 -18.01 26.47
CA LEU A 645 30.61 -17.89 26.05
C LEU A 645 30.59 -17.47 24.58
N GLN A 646 31.08 -16.27 24.29
CA GLN A 646 31.28 -15.83 22.92
C GLN A 646 32.73 -16.09 22.53
N ASP A 647 32.91 -16.86 21.46
CA ASP A 647 34.21 -17.19 20.88
C ASP A 647 34.36 -16.47 19.52
N CYS A 648 35.50 -15.83 19.33
CA CYS A 648 35.89 -15.03 18.17
C CYS A 648 37.23 -15.54 17.60
N ASP A 649 37.40 -16.87 17.60
CA ASP A 649 38.59 -17.66 17.20
C ASP A 649 39.85 -17.37 18.04
N ASN A 650 40.30 -16.11 18.09
CA ASN A 650 41.51 -15.66 18.76
C ASN A 650 41.25 -15.05 20.15
N CYS A 651 39.99 -14.89 20.53
CA CYS A 651 39.57 -14.24 21.76
C CYS A 651 38.20 -14.76 22.16
N SER A 652 37.97 -14.89 23.47
CA SER A 652 36.65 -15.22 24.01
C SER A 652 36.28 -14.23 25.10
N ARG A 653 34.97 -13.99 25.26
CA ARG A 653 34.45 -13.26 26.42
C ARG A 653 33.27 -14.00 27.04
N LEU A 654 33.18 -13.94 28.36
CA LEU A 654 32.00 -14.40 29.08
C LEU A 654 30.96 -13.28 29.16
N ILE A 655 29.70 -13.64 28.88
CA ILE A 655 28.55 -12.74 28.94
C ILE A 655 27.51 -13.36 29.88
N HIS A 656 27.08 -12.61 30.88
CA HIS A 656 25.93 -12.93 31.73
C HIS A 656 24.77 -12.00 31.38
N ALA A 657 23.63 -12.57 31.00
CA ALA A 657 22.43 -11.80 30.67
C ALA A 657 21.27 -12.24 31.55
N ARG A 658 20.60 -11.28 32.20
CA ARG A 658 19.47 -11.52 33.09
C ARG A 658 18.33 -10.52 32.85
N ARG A 659 17.11 -11.04 32.66
CA ARG A 659 15.90 -10.22 32.60
C ARG A 659 15.52 -9.70 33.98
N ILE A 660 15.12 -8.44 34.04
CA ILE A 660 14.62 -7.82 35.27
C ILE A 660 13.13 -8.15 35.40
N ASN A 661 12.73 -8.64 36.57
CA ASN A 661 11.34 -9.03 36.82
C ASN A 661 10.41 -7.80 36.76
N ASN A 662 9.21 -7.99 36.20
CA ASN A 662 8.17 -6.96 36.05
C ASN A 662 8.56 -5.77 35.16
N THR A 663 9.56 -5.90 34.29
CA THR A 663 9.94 -4.88 33.31
C THR A 663 10.29 -5.52 31.95
N ASN A 664 10.42 -4.69 30.91
CA ASN A 664 10.93 -5.08 29.59
C ASN A 664 12.46 -4.90 29.47
N LEU A 665 13.19 -4.94 30.58
CA LEU A 665 14.64 -4.68 30.58
C LEU A 665 15.47 -5.95 30.73
N LEU A 666 16.59 -5.97 30.01
CA LEU A 666 17.65 -6.97 30.09
C LEU A 666 18.90 -6.31 30.67
N PHE A 667 19.40 -6.87 31.78
CA PHE A 667 20.69 -6.50 32.34
C PHE A 667 21.76 -7.46 31.79
N VAL A 668 22.79 -6.91 31.16
CA VAL A 668 23.88 -7.66 30.54
C VAL A 668 25.20 -7.23 31.15
N VAL A 669 25.98 -8.20 31.61
CA VAL A 669 27.35 -8.04 32.09
C VAL A 669 28.26 -8.84 31.17
N ALA A 670 29.29 -8.21 30.62
CA ALA A 670 30.24 -8.85 29.72
C ALA A 670 31.67 -8.49 30.07
N GLU A 671 32.59 -9.41 29.85
CA GLU A 671 34.01 -9.09 29.86
C GLU A 671 34.38 -8.20 28.66
N LYS A 672 35.40 -7.36 28.83
CA LYS A 672 35.97 -6.59 27.72
C LYS A 672 36.60 -7.57 26.73
N LEU A 673 36.22 -7.45 25.46
CA LEU A 673 36.81 -8.25 24.41
C LEU A 673 38.29 -7.84 24.24
N SER A 674 39.20 -8.82 24.24
CA SER A 674 40.65 -8.59 24.22
C SER A 674 41.23 -8.41 22.81
N CYS A 675 40.42 -8.55 21.76
CA CYS A 675 40.79 -8.43 20.36
C CYS A 675 40.11 -7.23 19.70
N ASP A 676 40.80 -6.61 18.73
CA ASP A 676 40.36 -5.37 18.08
C ASP A 676 39.23 -5.57 17.05
N SER A 677 39.04 -6.79 16.53
CA SER A 677 38.00 -7.10 15.56
C SER A 677 37.57 -8.56 15.62
N CYS A 678 36.27 -8.79 15.52
CA CYS A 678 35.65 -10.10 15.37
C CYS A 678 34.70 -10.00 14.17
N GLU A 679 34.95 -10.78 13.11
CA GLU A 679 34.17 -10.75 11.86
C GLU A 679 32.81 -11.43 12.09
N ILE A 680 31.81 -10.64 12.47
CA ILE A 680 30.43 -11.09 12.69
C ILE A 680 29.48 -10.20 11.88
N GLU A 681 28.40 -10.79 11.38
CA GLU A 681 27.29 -10.07 10.75
C GLU A 681 26.78 -8.95 11.67
N LYS A 682 26.89 -7.69 11.20
CA LYS A 682 26.29 -6.55 11.89
C LYS A 682 24.79 -6.55 11.64
N LEU A 683 24.02 -6.93 12.66
CA LEU A 683 22.57 -6.80 12.64
C LEU A 683 22.18 -5.32 12.65
N SER A 684 21.35 -4.88 11.70
CA SER A 684 20.76 -3.54 11.64
C SER A 684 19.22 -3.61 11.67
N GLN A 685 18.57 -2.49 11.98
CA GLN A 685 17.11 -2.38 11.95
C GLN A 685 16.54 -1.94 10.59
N VAL A 686 17.39 -1.49 9.66
CA VAL A 686 16.98 -1.05 8.33
C VAL A 686 17.87 -1.71 7.28
N GLU A 687 17.23 -2.40 6.35
CA GLU A 687 17.86 -3.00 5.17
C GLU A 687 17.06 -2.59 3.93
N THR A 688 17.75 -2.26 2.85
CA THR A 688 17.10 -1.92 1.58
C THR A 688 17.31 -3.07 0.62
N GLU A 689 16.33 -3.97 0.52
CA GLU A 689 16.37 -5.09 -0.43
C GLU A 689 15.10 -5.13 -1.29
N CYS A 690 15.27 -5.45 -2.58
CA CYS A 690 14.17 -5.75 -3.50
C CYS A 690 13.85 -7.25 -3.44
N ILE A 691 12.61 -7.60 -3.05
CA ILE A 691 12.19 -9.00 -2.98
C ILE A 691 11.06 -9.28 -3.96
N LEU A 692 11.28 -10.28 -4.83
CA LEU A 692 10.24 -10.91 -5.63
C LEU A 692 9.55 -11.98 -4.77
N THR A 693 8.28 -11.78 -4.43
CA THR A 693 7.49 -12.83 -3.76
C THR A 693 6.89 -13.77 -4.81
N HIS A 694 7.42 -15.00 -4.88
CA HIS A 694 7.06 -15.98 -5.91
C HIS A 694 5.70 -16.67 -5.70
N LYS A 695 5.00 -16.46 -4.58
CA LYS A 695 3.73 -17.12 -4.28
C LYS A 695 2.57 -16.12 -4.27
N SER A 696 1.65 -16.26 -5.21
CA SER A 696 0.42 -15.49 -5.26
C SER A 696 -0.46 -15.80 -4.04
N ARG A 697 -0.99 -14.76 -3.39
CA ARG A 697 -1.99 -14.90 -2.32
C ARG A 697 -3.34 -15.36 -2.88
N TYR A 698 -4.14 -16.02 -2.04
CA TYR A 698 -5.50 -16.42 -2.40
C TYR A 698 -6.39 -15.20 -2.61
N ARG A 699 -7.25 -15.25 -3.63
CA ARG A 699 -8.20 -14.19 -3.99
C ARG A 699 -9.43 -14.81 -4.62
N LYS A 700 -10.51 -14.03 -4.68
CA LYS A 700 -11.74 -14.41 -5.35
C LYS A 700 -12.02 -13.40 -6.45
N GLY A 701 -11.94 -13.85 -7.71
CA GLY A 701 -12.29 -13.02 -8.86
C GLY A 701 -13.79 -12.74 -8.93
N THR A 702 -14.17 -11.86 -9.85
CA THR A 702 -15.57 -11.51 -10.09
C THR A 702 -16.40 -12.73 -10.48
N THR A 703 -17.63 -12.81 -9.96
CA THR A 703 -18.52 -13.96 -10.20
C THR A 703 -19.16 -13.92 -11.59
N THR A 704 -19.35 -12.72 -12.14
CA THR A 704 -19.94 -12.49 -13.46
C THR A 704 -18.93 -11.90 -14.42
N CYS A 705 -18.77 -12.55 -15.57
CA CYS A 705 -17.98 -12.06 -16.68
C CYS A 705 -18.85 -11.92 -17.93
N PHE A 706 -18.69 -10.82 -18.67
CA PHE A 706 -19.35 -10.58 -19.95
C PHE A 706 -18.30 -10.53 -21.06
N ASP A 707 -18.04 -11.66 -21.73
CA ASP A 707 -16.94 -11.81 -22.70
C ASP A 707 -17.40 -12.20 -24.11
N TYR A 708 -18.38 -13.11 -24.20
CA TYR A 708 -18.83 -13.71 -25.44
C TYR A 708 -20.35 -13.68 -25.57
N SER A 709 -20.82 -13.16 -26.70
CA SER A 709 -22.21 -13.34 -27.14
C SER A 709 -22.21 -13.63 -28.64
N VAL A 710 -23.06 -14.58 -29.05
CA VAL A 710 -23.22 -14.98 -30.45
C VAL A 710 -23.77 -13.81 -31.29
N LEU A 711 -24.45 -12.85 -30.65
CA LEU A 711 -25.09 -11.68 -31.27
C LEU A 711 -24.16 -10.45 -31.39
N VAL A 712 -22.89 -10.56 -30.97
CA VAL A 712 -21.93 -9.46 -31.09
C VAL A 712 -21.66 -9.17 -32.56
N SER A 713 -21.79 -7.91 -32.96
CA SER A 713 -21.45 -7.49 -34.32
C SER A 713 -19.96 -7.66 -34.57
N THR A 714 -19.62 -8.44 -35.59
CA THR A 714 -18.27 -8.66 -36.09
C THR A 714 -17.87 -7.69 -37.19
N HIS A 715 -18.81 -6.84 -37.65
CA HIS A 715 -18.65 -5.95 -38.80
C HIS A 715 -18.75 -4.44 -38.46
N PRO A 716 -17.97 -3.86 -37.53
CA PRO A 716 -17.99 -2.42 -37.31
C PRO A 716 -16.92 -1.65 -38.10
N HIS A 717 -16.16 -2.29 -39.01
CA HIS A 717 -15.17 -1.58 -39.84
C HIS A 717 -15.78 -0.43 -40.67
N PHE A 718 -17.10 -0.38 -40.82
CA PHE A 718 -17.78 0.59 -41.68
C PHE A 718 -18.40 1.80 -40.96
N HIS A 719 -18.78 1.71 -39.68
CA HIS A 719 -19.71 2.71 -39.10
C HIS A 719 -19.04 3.75 -38.17
N LEU A 720 -17.94 3.40 -37.51
CA LEU A 720 -17.21 4.33 -36.63
C LEU A 720 -16.31 5.31 -37.41
N PHE A 721 -15.90 4.95 -38.63
CA PHE A 721 -15.03 5.79 -39.45
C PHE A 721 -15.78 7.01 -40.04
N ILE A 722 -17.09 6.91 -40.30
CA ILE A 722 -17.85 8.01 -40.94
C ILE A 722 -18.33 9.05 -39.92
N GLN A 723 -18.74 8.67 -38.71
CA GLN A 723 -19.27 9.64 -37.73
C GLN A 723 -18.19 10.48 -37.04
N ARG A 724 -17.00 9.93 -36.76
CA ARG A 724 -15.90 10.73 -36.17
C ARG A 724 -15.17 11.59 -37.22
N ASN A 725 -14.96 11.08 -38.43
CA ASN A 725 -14.36 11.89 -39.48
C ASN A 725 -15.24 13.08 -39.87
N LEU A 726 -16.58 13.04 -39.76
CA LEU A 726 -17.41 14.21 -40.06
C LEU A 726 -17.18 15.42 -39.13
N LEU A 727 -16.67 15.20 -37.91
CA LEU A 727 -16.29 16.29 -37.01
C LEU A 727 -14.88 16.83 -37.28
N GLU A 728 -13.95 16.00 -37.78
CA GLU A 728 -12.63 16.46 -38.23
C GLU A 728 -12.64 17.02 -39.68
N TYR A 729 -13.55 16.57 -40.54
CA TYR A 729 -13.69 17.04 -41.93
C TYR A 729 -14.18 18.48 -42.05
N LEU A 730 -14.77 19.04 -40.98
CA LEU A 730 -15.17 20.43 -40.93
C LEU A 730 -14.02 21.39 -40.56
N GLN A 731 -12.81 20.90 -40.23
CA GLN A 731 -11.67 21.74 -39.88
C GLN A 731 -10.45 21.66 -40.82
N LEU A 732 -10.36 20.70 -41.75
CA LEU A 732 -9.17 20.53 -42.59
C LEU A 732 -9.54 20.24 -44.07
N ASN A 733 -10.01 21.26 -44.77
CA ASN A 733 -9.86 21.30 -46.23
C ASN A 733 -8.49 21.88 -46.55
N VAL A 734 -7.54 21.03 -46.99
CA VAL A 734 -6.52 21.27 -48.04
C VAL A 734 -5.52 20.09 -48.05
N TYR A 735 -5.36 19.51 -49.25
CA TYR A 735 -4.56 18.34 -49.68
C TYR A 735 -5.20 16.96 -49.57
N GLY A 736 -5.48 16.39 -50.75
CA GLY A 736 -6.08 15.09 -50.96
C GLY A 736 -5.09 13.92 -51.04
N GLY A 737 -5.64 12.74 -50.82
CA GLY A 737 -5.04 11.43 -51.06
C GLY A 737 -6.13 10.36 -50.94
N HIS A 738 -6.28 9.53 -51.97
CA HIS A 738 -7.30 8.51 -52.10
C HIS A 738 -7.22 7.41 -51.02
N ASN A 739 -8.33 7.12 -50.34
CA ASN A 739 -8.55 5.87 -49.61
C ASN A 739 -9.44 4.95 -50.46
N GLU A 740 -8.91 3.81 -50.91
CA GLU A 740 -9.66 2.77 -51.61
C GLU A 740 -10.33 1.77 -50.64
N LEU A 741 -11.53 1.33 -51.03
CA LEU A 741 -12.47 0.50 -50.27
C LEU A 741 -12.16 -1.00 -50.38
N CYS A 742 -12.13 -1.70 -49.25
CA CYS A 742 -12.12 -3.17 -49.20
C CYS A 742 -13.49 -3.76 -49.62
N LYS A 743 -13.53 -4.49 -50.75
CA LYS A 743 -14.59 -5.46 -51.10
C LYS A 743 -13.99 -6.87 -51.15
N PRO A 744 -14.66 -7.92 -50.67
CA PRO A 744 -14.38 -9.29 -51.09
C PRO A 744 -15.04 -9.55 -52.45
N ARG A 745 -14.28 -10.08 -53.42
CA ARG A 745 -14.87 -10.65 -54.65
C ARG A 745 -15.51 -12.00 -54.30
N PRO A 746 -16.73 -12.29 -54.77
CA PRO A 746 -17.24 -13.67 -54.78
C PRO A 746 -16.45 -14.48 -55.82
N GLN A 747 -16.02 -15.68 -55.42
CA GLN A 747 -15.54 -16.70 -56.33
C GLN A 747 -16.78 -17.35 -56.99
N GLU A 748 -16.86 -17.26 -58.30
CA GLU A 748 -17.36 -18.35 -59.17
C GLU A 748 -16.15 -19.03 -59.81
#